data_AF-A0A345HZP9-F1
#
_entry.id   AF-A0A345HZP9-F1
#
_cell.length_a   1.000
_cell.length_b   1.000
_cell.length_c   1.000
_cell.angle_alpha   90.00
_cell.angle_beta   90.00
_cell.angle_gamma   90.00
#
_symmetry.space_group_name_H-M   'P 1'
#
loop_
_entity.id
_entity.type
_entity.pdbx_description
1 polymer ?
#
loop_
_entity_poly.entity_id
_entity_poly.type
_entity_poly.pdbx_seq_one_letter_code
_entity_poly.pdbx_strand_id
1 'polypeptide(L)'
;MRRPHVHLLRRLRTRSLLVALVLSVCSVVVAPPATAAQTIGFPSFAGPAIPAPPVAHTPGDMMRAIYDAESAGTDFWMDRLLARAGNDPAGPWLMTRGRAVFMKTHNPAVLGFGGNVAYWESINNQNAYSVTVTPGTFTEQVAQRRQTPSHWKSVHTSGSVTVDQTKFITDNNVAVTSLSIRNNGTAATTLQLRAVSPYATTGSGAELTGQVNAYNNLTTIRPRLTGDGFSASSGGLNRSVTIAAGATVTAKVVMGFVTDEIPESLTEYNAYAAYSSATAFATHVRAYNLWWAQNVPYIDVPEGAIKKNIYYRWWLMRFNNLDADIPGQTFQFPTSMEGVLGYNNAIALTQPMHIDDLKYLRDPSYAYGDWLSVGQTSKGARFLDNPGDPENWSNSYTQYIAEAAWKSYQIHGGQPAIAGQLAHYAEGDVKGQLDFYDRDKNKLIEYDWGALTGNDADAVSFHWKPGNMDRTESAYQYSGALAAAQAYEATGNTAKAAELRTLATQIKDAIVNVLWNPNRQLFEHRLKSTNEWVPWKEINNYYPFSVGAVPNTATYRQALRLYDDPAQYPVFPFYTANQADKQAAAAAGNPGSNNFSTINSTVQFRLYSSVLRNYPNSWMSATDYKKLLYWNTWAQYVGGNTQWPDANEFWANWNGTGIDYRSWIHHNILGSSNWTVIEDVAGLRPRNDAKVELSPINIGWSHFTVNNLRYRGADLSVVWDDPADSVTHYPGIPKGYSIFINGNRVATVGSLVPFTWDPATGDVTTDGTVTFRTSVPGLKAPNQVTQNSPRMVDMLAKAGVDLTGDPVNLASGATASASHTGSGSNLAGAVDGYPTNEPFWGAGGSPNSQDWYELNFGTARTLDEVRLYFKDSRPASTTYRAPAAYTVQYHDGSSWVPVPDQTKSPAAPRANYNLVRFPAVSAQRVRILATNATGAKTGLTEIKVHNRGGVQPPANLARAATPSASYTSPWESVAAINDGVDPPSSNDTVNPRWGTWPQTGQQWAELTWPSARTLDRAEVYFFDDAQGVTLPASWKLQYWNGSAYVDMPGAGSYPIAKDRYNTVSFTATATTRLRVLLTGNGTSSVGLLEVKAYGP
;
A
#
# COMPACT_ATOMS: atom_id res chain seq x y z
N MET A 1 -4.45 -25.41 -98.44
CA MET A 1 -5.27 -26.18 -99.41
C MET A 1 -5.30 -27.62 -98.91
N ARG A 2 -6.43 -28.29 -98.69
CA ARG A 2 -7.50 -28.54 -99.66
C ARG A 2 -8.81 -28.83 -98.92
N ARG A 3 -9.94 -28.56 -99.58
CA ARG A 3 -11.26 -29.18 -99.33
C ARG A 3 -11.16 -30.74 -99.46
N PRO A 4 -12.27 -31.49 -99.42
CA PRO A 4 -13.19 -31.83 -98.32
C PRO A 4 -13.31 -33.39 -98.24
N HIS A 5 -14.50 -33.89 -97.83
CA HIS A 5 -15.08 -35.24 -98.02
C HIS A 5 -14.83 -36.28 -96.91
N VAL A 6 -15.71 -37.25 -96.58
CA VAL A 6 -17.16 -37.54 -96.64
C VAL A 6 -17.28 -38.99 -96.10
N HIS A 7 -18.40 -39.34 -95.44
CA HIS A 7 -18.95 -40.69 -95.16
C HIS A 7 -18.43 -41.64 -94.04
N LEU A 8 -19.40 -41.96 -93.14
CA LEU A 8 -19.84 -43.27 -92.61
C LEU A 8 -18.97 -44.13 -91.64
N LEU A 9 -19.60 -44.43 -90.49
CA LEU A 9 -19.51 -45.65 -89.65
C LEU A 9 -18.25 -45.92 -88.80
N ARG A 10 -18.32 -45.68 -87.48
CA ARG A 10 -18.59 -46.71 -86.44
C ARG A 10 -18.42 -46.18 -85.00
N ARG A 11 -19.53 -46.31 -84.26
CA ARG A 11 -19.72 -46.71 -82.85
C ARG A 11 -18.91 -46.07 -81.69
N LEU A 12 -19.74 -45.50 -80.80
CA LEU A 12 -19.80 -45.63 -79.32
C LEU A 12 -19.27 -44.49 -78.42
N ARG A 13 -20.24 -43.60 -78.11
CA ARG A 13 -20.62 -43.01 -76.79
C ARG A 13 -19.64 -42.08 -76.04
N THR A 14 -19.81 -40.80 -76.36
CA THR A 14 -19.95 -39.56 -75.55
C THR A 14 -19.83 -39.58 -74.02
N ARG A 15 -18.92 -38.73 -73.52
CA ARG A 15 -19.08 -37.49 -72.69
C ARG A 15 -17.76 -37.28 -71.91
N SER A 16 -17.14 -36.11 -71.73
CA SER A 16 -17.25 -34.71 -72.20
C SER A 16 -16.00 -33.96 -71.70
N LEU A 17 -15.73 -32.79 -72.31
CA LEU A 17 -14.90 -31.63 -71.87
C LEU A 17 -13.36 -31.72 -72.06
N LEU A 18 -12.78 -31.06 -73.08
CA LEU A 18 -12.41 -29.62 -73.23
C LEU A 18 -11.35 -29.16 -72.20
N VAL A 19 -10.05 -29.05 -72.49
CA VAL A 19 -9.22 -28.40 -73.54
C VAL A 19 -8.47 -27.21 -72.92
N ALA A 20 -7.15 -27.29 -73.06
CA ALA A 20 -6.15 -26.40 -72.53
C ALA A 20 -5.54 -25.50 -73.63
N LEU A 21 -4.85 -24.46 -73.14
CA LEU A 21 -3.53 -23.98 -73.58
C LEU A 21 -3.48 -22.56 -74.18
N VAL A 22 -3.10 -21.59 -73.34
CA VAL A 22 -2.25 -20.43 -73.70
C VAL A 22 -1.21 -20.28 -72.58
N LEU A 23 0.04 -20.04 -72.99
CA LEU A 23 1.26 -20.11 -72.18
C LEU A 23 1.32 -19.11 -71.00
N SER A 24 1.97 -19.59 -69.95
CA SER A 24 1.97 -19.11 -68.57
C SER A 24 3.04 -18.04 -68.26
N VAL A 25 2.60 -16.83 -67.94
CA VAL A 25 3.32 -15.90 -67.05
C VAL A 25 2.62 -16.01 -65.70
N CYS A 26 3.02 -16.96 -64.87
CA CYS A 26 2.59 -17.01 -63.48
C CYS A 26 3.59 -16.21 -62.66
N SER A 27 3.31 -14.93 -62.46
CA SER A 27 3.69 -14.26 -61.22
C SER A 27 3.19 -15.16 -60.09
N VAL A 28 4.10 -15.76 -59.32
CA VAL A 28 3.75 -16.38 -58.06
C VAL A 28 3.34 -15.23 -57.15
N VAL A 29 2.06 -14.86 -57.22
CA VAL A 29 1.39 -14.18 -56.11
C VAL A 29 1.39 -15.21 -55.00
N VAL A 30 2.42 -15.17 -54.17
CA VAL A 30 2.36 -15.77 -52.84
C VAL A 30 1.19 -15.05 -52.18
N ALA A 31 0.04 -15.72 -52.12
CA ALA A 31 -1.04 -15.26 -51.25
C ALA A 31 -0.39 -15.05 -49.87
N PRO A 32 -0.55 -13.87 -49.24
CA PRO A 32 -0.07 -13.70 -47.87
C PRO A 32 -0.66 -14.86 -47.05
N PRO A 33 0.14 -15.53 -46.20
CA PRO A 33 -0.36 -16.62 -45.39
C PRO A 33 -1.62 -16.14 -44.68
N ALA A 34 -2.71 -16.92 -44.79
CA ALA A 34 -3.95 -16.64 -44.11
C ALA A 34 -3.67 -16.56 -42.61
N THR A 35 -3.65 -15.35 -42.05
CA THR A 35 -3.49 -15.09 -40.62
C THR A 35 -4.77 -15.52 -39.91
N ALA A 36 -4.68 -16.45 -38.95
CA ALA A 36 -5.83 -16.86 -38.16
C ALA A 36 -6.07 -15.82 -37.05
N ALA A 37 -6.59 -14.65 -37.40
CA ALA A 37 -6.84 -13.58 -36.42
C ALA A 37 -7.69 -14.09 -35.25
N GLN A 38 -7.38 -13.65 -34.03
CA GLN A 38 -8.18 -13.90 -32.82
C GLN A 38 -9.67 -13.64 -33.12
N THR A 39 -10.48 -14.70 -33.11
CA THR A 39 -11.86 -14.67 -33.65
C THR A 39 -12.84 -13.97 -32.73
N ILE A 40 -12.51 -13.82 -31.44
CA ILE A 40 -13.32 -13.06 -30.50
C ILE A 40 -13.29 -11.57 -30.84
N GLY A 41 -14.48 -10.96 -30.90
CA GLY A 41 -14.65 -9.52 -31.09
C GLY A 41 -14.35 -8.72 -29.80
N PHE A 42 -14.65 -7.43 -29.82
CA PHE A 42 -14.70 -6.63 -28.59
C PHE A 42 -15.96 -6.96 -27.79
N PRO A 43 -15.91 -6.93 -26.45
CA PRO A 43 -17.11 -7.06 -25.62
C PRO A 43 -18.01 -5.82 -25.76
N SER A 44 -19.28 -5.97 -25.40
CA SER A 44 -20.22 -4.85 -25.20
C SER A 44 -20.39 -4.55 -23.72
N PHE A 45 -20.39 -3.27 -23.36
CA PHE A 45 -20.67 -2.80 -22.02
C PHE A 45 -22.10 -2.27 -21.93
N ALA A 46 -22.77 -2.55 -20.81
CA ALA A 46 -24.08 -2.01 -20.48
C ALA A 46 -24.01 -1.14 -19.21
N GLY A 47 -25.13 -0.56 -18.80
CA GLY A 47 -25.23 0.24 -17.58
C GLY A 47 -25.29 1.75 -17.83
N PRO A 48 -25.37 2.55 -16.75
CA PRO A 48 -25.52 3.99 -16.86
C PRO A 48 -24.24 4.67 -17.34
N ALA A 49 -24.40 5.85 -17.95
CA ALA A 49 -23.27 6.72 -18.23
C ALA A 49 -22.52 7.08 -16.94
N ILE A 50 -21.20 7.19 -17.03
CA ILE A 50 -20.36 7.58 -15.89
C ILE A 50 -20.53 9.08 -15.61
N PRO A 51 -20.51 9.53 -14.34
CA PRO A 51 -20.60 10.94 -14.02
C PRO A 51 -19.38 11.70 -14.56
N ALA A 52 -19.62 12.86 -15.17
CA ALA A 52 -18.56 13.76 -15.59
C ALA A 52 -17.84 14.36 -14.36
N PRO A 53 -16.52 14.61 -14.43
CA PRO A 53 -15.83 15.44 -13.45
C PRO A 53 -16.47 16.84 -13.37
N PRO A 54 -16.45 17.50 -12.20
CA PRO A 54 -17.05 18.82 -11.99
C PRO A 54 -16.26 19.99 -12.60
N VAL A 55 -15.08 19.71 -13.16
CA VAL A 55 -14.16 20.70 -13.74
C VAL A 55 -13.65 20.24 -15.10
N ALA A 56 -13.26 21.20 -15.95
CA ALA A 56 -12.61 20.91 -17.22
C ALA A 56 -11.20 20.31 -16.99
N HIS A 57 -10.69 19.57 -17.97
CA HIS A 57 -9.34 19.00 -17.92
C HIS A 57 -8.27 20.09 -17.79
N THR A 58 -7.21 19.79 -17.04
CA THR A 58 -6.01 20.59 -16.88
C THR A 58 -4.79 19.68 -16.84
N PRO A 59 -3.61 20.11 -17.34
CA PRO A 59 -2.38 19.33 -17.23
C PRO A 59 -1.77 19.35 -15.82
N GLY A 60 -2.28 20.21 -14.92
CA GLY A 60 -1.93 20.27 -13.49
C GLY A 60 -2.59 19.14 -12.68
N ASP A 61 -2.76 19.31 -11.36
CA ASP A 61 -3.35 18.28 -10.50
C ASP A 61 -4.88 18.16 -10.68
N MET A 62 -5.31 17.30 -11.60
CA MET A 62 -6.73 17.15 -11.94
C MET A 62 -7.54 16.50 -10.81
N MET A 63 -7.01 15.50 -10.10
CA MET A 63 -7.73 14.89 -8.98
C MET A 63 -7.92 15.88 -7.83
N ARG A 64 -6.93 16.74 -7.57
CA ARG A 64 -7.09 17.84 -6.61
C ARG A 64 -8.11 18.87 -7.05
N ALA A 65 -8.09 19.29 -8.32
CA ALA A 65 -9.07 20.23 -8.84
C ALA A 65 -10.51 19.69 -8.74
N ILE A 66 -10.72 18.40 -9.02
CA ILE A 66 -12.01 17.72 -8.84
C ILE A 66 -12.44 17.76 -7.38
N TYR A 67 -11.54 17.45 -6.44
CA TYR A 67 -11.85 17.46 -5.01
C TYR A 67 -12.18 18.87 -4.52
N ASP A 68 -11.34 19.87 -4.83
CA ASP A 68 -11.48 21.23 -4.32
C ASP A 68 -12.81 21.85 -4.77
N ALA A 69 -13.24 21.59 -6.00
CA ALA A 69 -14.54 22.03 -6.55
C ALA A 69 -15.75 21.52 -5.74
N GLU A 70 -15.61 20.41 -5.02
CA GLU A 70 -16.71 19.75 -4.29
C GLU A 70 -16.50 19.74 -2.76
N SER A 71 -15.32 20.16 -2.30
CA SER A 71 -14.85 20.10 -0.91
C SER A 71 -15.74 20.84 0.09
N ALA A 72 -16.47 21.86 -0.36
CA ALA A 72 -17.47 22.55 0.47
C ALA A 72 -18.68 21.67 0.80
N GLY A 73 -18.98 20.65 -0.02
CA GLY A 73 -20.11 19.74 0.12
C GLY A 73 -19.76 18.38 0.74
N THR A 74 -20.62 17.38 0.47
CA THR A 74 -20.50 15.99 0.92
C THR A 74 -20.78 14.97 -0.18
N ASP A 75 -20.87 15.40 -1.44
CA ASP A 75 -21.11 14.53 -2.59
C ASP A 75 -19.94 14.68 -3.56
N PHE A 76 -19.10 13.65 -3.62
CA PHE A 76 -17.83 13.68 -4.34
C PHE A 76 -17.90 12.83 -5.61
N TRP A 77 -17.16 13.24 -6.65
CA TRP A 77 -17.11 12.57 -7.94
C TRP A 77 -16.70 11.10 -7.84
N MET A 78 -15.70 10.78 -7.03
CA MET A 78 -15.25 9.40 -6.81
C MET A 78 -16.35 8.52 -6.18
N ASP A 79 -17.09 9.05 -5.21
CA ASP A 79 -18.22 8.34 -4.61
C ASP A 79 -19.39 8.16 -5.59
N ARG A 80 -19.69 9.16 -6.43
CA ARG A 80 -20.69 9.03 -7.50
C ARG A 80 -20.27 8.02 -8.56
N LEU A 81 -19.00 8.04 -8.97
CA LEU A 81 -18.45 7.17 -10.00
C LEU A 81 -18.55 5.69 -9.61
N LEU A 82 -18.30 5.38 -8.34
CA LEU A 82 -18.29 4.02 -7.79
C LEU A 82 -19.55 3.66 -7.00
N ALA A 83 -20.58 4.50 -7.03
CA ALA A 83 -21.83 4.25 -6.32
C ALA A 83 -22.53 2.97 -6.79
N ARG A 84 -23.13 2.26 -5.82
CA ARG A 84 -24.00 1.09 -6.02
C ARG A 84 -25.33 1.35 -5.32
N ALA A 85 -26.43 1.12 -6.02
CA ALA A 85 -27.77 1.40 -5.51
C ALA A 85 -28.67 0.18 -5.65
N GLY A 86 -29.53 -0.07 -4.67
CA GLY A 86 -30.47 -1.18 -4.72
C GLY A 86 -29.87 -2.53 -4.32
N ASN A 87 -30.44 -3.59 -4.90
CA ASN A 87 -30.03 -4.97 -4.66
C ASN A 87 -28.81 -5.32 -5.52
N ASP A 88 -27.63 -5.17 -4.94
CA ASP A 88 -26.36 -5.45 -5.61
C ASP A 88 -26.19 -6.96 -5.90
N PRO A 89 -26.05 -7.37 -7.18
CA PRO A 89 -25.89 -8.78 -7.53
C PRO A 89 -24.56 -9.39 -7.04
N ALA A 90 -23.56 -8.57 -6.71
CA ALA A 90 -22.31 -9.05 -6.11
C ALA A 90 -22.50 -9.50 -4.65
N GLY A 91 -23.59 -9.06 -4.00
CA GLY A 91 -23.87 -9.37 -2.60
C GLY A 91 -23.80 -8.14 -1.69
N PRO A 92 -24.02 -8.33 -0.38
CA PRO A 92 -24.26 -7.24 0.55
C PRO A 92 -22.97 -6.62 1.13
N TRP A 93 -21.82 -6.72 0.44
CA TRP A 93 -20.53 -6.23 0.95
C TRP A 93 -20.56 -4.75 1.34
N LEU A 94 -19.71 -4.36 2.30
CA LEU A 94 -19.60 -2.98 2.77
C LEU A 94 -18.28 -2.37 2.28
N MET A 95 -18.36 -1.34 1.43
CA MET A 95 -17.18 -0.70 0.84
C MET A 95 -16.38 0.21 1.79
N THR A 96 -17.08 0.90 2.70
CA THR A 96 -16.44 1.81 3.66
C THR A 96 -15.65 1.02 4.70
N ARG A 97 -14.37 1.39 4.86
CA ARG A 97 -13.42 0.78 5.78
C ARG A 97 -12.37 1.80 6.25
N GLY A 98 -11.72 1.49 7.36
CA GLY A 98 -10.52 2.18 7.83
C GLY A 98 -9.25 1.47 7.38
N ARG A 99 -8.10 1.96 7.84
CA ARG A 99 -6.77 1.42 7.52
C ARG A 99 -6.55 -0.02 8.01
N ALA A 100 -7.24 -0.43 9.07
CA ALA A 100 -7.20 -1.79 9.61
C ALA A 100 -8.59 -2.42 9.83
N VAL A 101 -9.65 -1.62 10.02
CA VAL A 101 -11.00 -2.12 10.30
C VAL A 101 -11.90 -2.14 9.08
N PHE A 102 -12.53 -3.28 8.83
CA PHE A 102 -13.52 -3.47 7.76
C PHE A 102 -14.54 -4.54 8.16
N MET A 103 -15.58 -4.74 7.34
CA MET A 103 -16.54 -5.82 7.52
C MET A 103 -16.19 -6.97 6.58
N LYS A 104 -15.66 -8.08 7.13
CA LYS A 104 -15.35 -9.32 6.38
C LYS A 104 -16.62 -9.90 5.74
N THR A 105 -17.71 -9.86 6.49
CA THR A 105 -19.07 -10.06 5.98
C THR A 105 -19.95 -8.94 6.50
N HIS A 106 -21.01 -8.61 5.77
CA HIS A 106 -21.90 -7.52 6.15
C HIS A 106 -23.36 -7.98 6.08
N ASN A 107 -24.09 -7.75 7.18
CA ASN A 107 -25.53 -7.99 7.27
C ASN A 107 -26.28 -6.65 7.25
N PRO A 108 -26.88 -6.25 6.11
CA PRO A 108 -27.52 -4.95 5.95
C PRO A 108 -28.86 -4.85 6.70
N ALA A 109 -29.45 -5.97 7.13
CA ALA A 109 -30.68 -5.96 7.91
C ALA A 109 -30.47 -5.49 9.37
N VAL A 110 -29.23 -5.49 9.85
CA VAL A 110 -28.87 -5.05 11.21
C VAL A 110 -28.52 -3.56 11.18
N LEU A 111 -29.29 -2.75 11.92
CA LEU A 111 -28.92 -1.36 12.20
C LEU A 111 -27.62 -1.32 13.03
N GLY A 112 -26.69 -0.44 12.69
CA GLY A 112 -25.30 -0.48 13.13
C GLY A 112 -24.40 -1.22 12.13
N PHE A 113 -23.41 -1.94 12.66
CA PHE A 113 -22.43 -2.71 11.88
C PHE A 113 -22.58 -4.21 12.18
N GLY A 114 -23.59 -4.82 11.56
CA GLY A 114 -23.82 -6.27 11.60
C GLY A 114 -23.05 -7.05 10.54
N GLY A 115 -22.71 -8.30 10.84
CA GLY A 115 -21.81 -9.16 10.06
C GLY A 115 -20.54 -9.47 10.86
N ASN A 116 -19.47 -9.86 10.19
CA ASN A 116 -18.19 -10.18 10.84
C ASN A 116 -17.26 -8.98 10.73
N VAL A 117 -17.00 -8.28 11.84
CA VAL A 117 -16.00 -7.20 11.84
C VAL A 117 -14.59 -7.77 11.88
N ALA A 118 -13.72 -7.17 11.08
CA ALA A 118 -12.30 -7.46 11.02
C ALA A 118 -11.49 -6.28 11.54
N TYR A 119 -10.41 -6.57 12.27
CA TYR A 119 -9.26 -5.69 12.43
C TYR A 119 -8.08 -6.48 11.90
N TRP A 120 -7.54 -6.06 10.75
CA TRP A 120 -6.71 -6.85 9.84
C TRP A 120 -7.40 -8.12 9.31
N GLU A 121 -7.93 -8.99 10.17
CA GLU A 121 -8.78 -10.15 9.88
C GLU A 121 -9.98 -10.18 10.87
N SER A 122 -11.00 -10.99 10.59
CA SER A 122 -12.16 -11.22 11.45
C SER A 122 -11.71 -11.50 12.89
N ILE A 123 -12.17 -10.67 13.83
CA ILE A 123 -11.74 -10.78 15.24
C ILE A 123 -12.17 -12.13 15.81
N ASN A 124 -13.45 -12.47 15.66
CA ASN A 124 -14.02 -13.76 16.05
C ASN A 124 -15.40 -14.04 15.40
N ASN A 125 -15.62 -13.53 14.17
CA ASN A 125 -16.88 -13.70 13.42
C ASN A 125 -18.14 -13.16 14.14
N GLN A 126 -18.01 -11.99 14.79
CA GLN A 126 -19.13 -11.29 15.44
C GLN A 126 -19.31 -9.88 14.86
N ASN A 127 -20.49 -9.30 15.11
CA ASN A 127 -20.81 -7.90 14.81
C ASN A 127 -19.82 -6.95 15.48
N ALA A 128 -19.56 -5.79 14.88
CA ALA A 128 -18.94 -4.69 15.62
C ALA A 128 -19.89 -4.19 16.71
N TYR A 129 -21.09 -3.78 16.31
CA TYR A 129 -22.19 -3.47 17.21
C TYR A 129 -23.53 -3.48 16.46
N SER A 130 -24.63 -3.66 17.19
CA SER A 130 -25.99 -3.51 16.68
C SER A 130 -26.73 -2.41 17.43
N VAL A 131 -27.72 -1.79 16.78
CA VAL A 131 -28.67 -0.84 17.38
C VAL A 131 -30.09 -1.37 17.23
N THR A 132 -30.71 -1.80 18.32
CA THR A 132 -32.11 -2.23 18.33
C THR A 132 -33.03 -1.05 18.60
N VAL A 133 -34.15 -0.97 17.86
CA VAL A 133 -35.21 0.04 18.03
C VAL A 133 -36.50 -0.69 18.38
N THR A 134 -37.12 -0.38 19.53
CA THR A 134 -38.38 -1.03 19.97
C THR A 134 -39.43 0.00 20.42
N PRO A 135 -40.73 -0.33 20.36
CA PRO A 135 -41.32 -1.56 19.79
C PRO A 135 -41.23 -1.59 18.24
N GLY A 136 -41.34 -2.79 17.68
CA GLY A 136 -41.36 -3.02 16.23
C GLY A 136 -40.20 -3.88 15.71
N THR A 137 -40.39 -4.38 14.50
CA THR A 137 -39.35 -5.07 13.70
C THR A 137 -39.07 -4.22 12.48
N PHE A 138 -37.83 -3.76 12.33
CA PHE A 138 -37.43 -2.85 11.25
C PHE A 138 -36.85 -3.62 10.07
N THR A 139 -37.50 -3.50 8.91
CA THR A 139 -37.09 -4.19 7.68
C THR A 139 -36.49 -3.19 6.70
N GLU A 140 -35.34 -3.55 6.12
CA GLU A 140 -34.67 -2.74 5.10
C GLU A 140 -35.50 -2.63 3.81
N GLN A 141 -35.58 -1.42 3.28
CA GLN A 141 -36.12 -1.11 1.95
C GLN A 141 -34.98 -1.12 0.94
N VAL A 142 -34.58 -2.31 0.48
CA VAL A 142 -33.37 -2.55 -0.33
C VAL A 142 -33.28 -1.64 -1.56
N ALA A 143 -34.40 -1.31 -2.21
CA ALA A 143 -34.43 -0.41 -3.37
C ALA A 143 -33.88 1.01 -3.07
N GLN A 144 -33.86 1.42 -1.80
CA GLN A 144 -33.34 2.71 -1.33
C GLN A 144 -31.92 2.61 -0.76
N ARG A 145 -31.30 1.42 -0.78
CA ARG A 145 -29.90 1.26 -0.41
C ARG A 145 -29.02 2.02 -1.39
N ARG A 146 -28.05 2.76 -0.87
CA ARG A 146 -26.95 3.35 -1.65
C ARG A 146 -25.65 3.15 -0.90
N GLN A 147 -24.65 2.55 -1.55
CA GLN A 147 -23.30 2.48 -1.03
C GLN A 147 -22.30 3.11 -1.99
N THR A 148 -21.23 3.64 -1.40
CA THR A 148 -20.10 4.29 -2.06
C THR A 148 -18.84 3.85 -1.32
N PRO A 149 -17.64 4.05 -1.89
CA PRO A 149 -16.39 3.85 -1.18
C PRO A 149 -16.36 4.48 0.21
N SER A 150 -16.82 5.73 0.36
CA SER A 150 -16.74 6.41 1.65
C SER A 150 -17.83 6.01 2.65
N HIS A 151 -19.04 5.66 2.21
CA HIS A 151 -20.17 5.45 3.13
C HIS A 151 -21.32 4.59 2.56
N TRP A 152 -22.17 4.12 3.46
CA TRP A 152 -23.37 3.32 3.16
C TRP A 152 -24.63 3.99 3.74
N LYS A 153 -25.73 3.96 2.97
CA LYS A 153 -27.05 4.46 3.37
C LYS A 153 -28.14 3.44 3.05
N SER A 154 -29.14 3.33 3.92
CA SER A 154 -30.37 2.59 3.64
C SER A 154 -31.51 3.06 4.52
N VAL A 155 -32.73 2.66 4.16
CA VAL A 155 -33.98 3.02 4.83
C VAL A 155 -34.60 1.76 5.42
N HIS A 156 -35.00 1.81 6.68
CA HIS A 156 -35.69 0.71 7.36
C HIS A 156 -37.06 1.18 7.87
N THR A 157 -38.07 0.32 7.83
CA THR A 157 -39.44 0.69 8.23
C THR A 157 -40.04 -0.30 9.22
N SER A 158 -40.87 0.20 10.14
CA SER A 158 -41.71 -0.59 11.03
C SER A 158 -42.99 0.18 11.37
N GLY A 159 -44.14 -0.29 10.89
CA GLY A 159 -45.40 0.45 11.04
C GLY A 159 -45.30 1.87 10.47
N SER A 160 -45.60 2.88 11.30
CA SER A 160 -45.49 4.30 10.92
C SER A 160 -44.10 4.90 11.10
N VAL A 161 -43.11 4.14 11.58
CA VAL A 161 -41.75 4.65 11.84
C VAL A 161 -40.82 4.28 10.70
N THR A 162 -40.03 5.26 10.26
CA THR A 162 -38.95 5.09 9.29
C THR A 162 -37.61 5.45 9.95
N VAL A 163 -36.58 4.66 9.66
CA VAL A 163 -35.20 4.89 10.11
C VAL A 163 -34.30 5.00 8.87
N ASP A 164 -33.77 6.18 8.63
CA ASP A 164 -32.73 6.38 7.62
C ASP A 164 -31.36 6.20 8.29
N GLN A 165 -30.66 5.14 7.91
CA GLN A 165 -29.33 4.83 8.41
C GLN A 165 -28.26 5.38 7.46
N THR A 166 -27.29 6.09 8.00
CA THR A 166 -26.00 6.38 7.34
C THR A 166 -24.88 5.83 8.20
N LYS A 167 -23.97 5.05 7.61
CA LYS A 167 -22.80 4.53 8.33
C LYS A 167 -21.53 4.55 7.52
N PHE A 168 -20.40 4.68 8.21
CA PHE A 168 -19.06 4.74 7.64
C PHE A 168 -17.99 4.37 8.67
N ILE A 169 -16.82 3.98 8.19
CA ILE A 169 -15.64 3.72 9.01
C ILE A 169 -14.57 4.73 8.60
N THR A 170 -14.04 5.47 9.58
CA THR A 170 -12.99 6.48 9.38
C THR A 170 -11.63 5.85 9.11
N ASP A 171 -10.65 6.66 8.68
CA ASP A 171 -9.32 6.17 8.33
C ASP A 171 -8.63 5.49 9.53
N ASN A 172 -8.70 6.05 10.74
CA ASN A 172 -8.15 5.46 11.96
C ASN A 172 -9.17 4.62 12.74
N ASN A 173 -9.97 3.84 12.00
CA ASN A 173 -10.72 2.70 12.53
C ASN A 173 -11.87 3.05 13.51
N VAL A 174 -12.58 4.16 13.26
CA VAL A 174 -13.79 4.52 14.01
C VAL A 174 -15.04 4.22 13.17
N ALA A 175 -15.87 3.28 13.64
CA ALA A 175 -17.14 2.95 13.02
C ALA A 175 -18.25 3.86 13.55
N VAL A 176 -18.96 4.55 12.65
CA VAL A 176 -19.99 5.54 12.99
C VAL A 176 -21.31 5.17 12.33
N THR A 177 -22.40 5.20 13.09
CA THR A 177 -23.78 5.07 12.58
C THR A 177 -24.59 6.26 13.01
N SER A 178 -25.28 6.91 12.07
CA SER A 178 -26.32 7.91 12.32
C SER A 178 -27.66 7.37 11.86
N LEU A 179 -28.66 7.45 12.74
CA LEU A 179 -30.04 7.05 12.51
C LEU A 179 -30.93 8.30 12.56
N SER A 180 -31.57 8.63 11.44
CA SER A 180 -32.64 9.62 11.38
C SER A 180 -33.97 8.89 11.51
N ILE A 181 -34.61 9.00 12.67
CA ILE A 181 -35.82 8.25 13.03
C ILE A 181 -37.03 9.17 12.90
N ARG A 182 -37.88 8.91 11.91
CA ARG A 182 -39.07 9.69 11.60
C ARG A 182 -40.34 8.97 12.00
N ASN A 183 -41.24 9.67 12.69
CA ASN A 183 -42.59 9.19 12.96
C ASN A 183 -43.57 9.72 11.89
N ASN A 184 -43.95 8.88 10.94
CA ASN A 184 -44.94 9.21 9.90
C ASN A 184 -46.39 8.97 10.35
N GLY A 185 -46.61 8.65 11.63
CA GLY A 185 -47.93 8.46 12.21
C GLY A 185 -48.61 9.77 12.57
N THR A 186 -49.84 9.67 13.07
CA THR A 186 -50.68 10.82 13.48
C THR A 186 -50.59 11.15 14.97
N ALA A 187 -49.93 10.31 15.77
CA ALA A 187 -49.72 10.51 17.21
C ALA A 187 -48.24 10.36 17.59
N ALA A 188 -47.85 10.88 18.76
CA ALA A 188 -46.50 10.71 19.28
C ALA A 188 -46.20 9.24 19.61
N THR A 189 -44.98 8.80 19.33
CA THR A 189 -44.51 7.43 19.60
C THR A 189 -43.25 7.48 20.45
N THR A 190 -43.15 6.63 21.47
CA THR A 190 -41.94 6.47 22.28
C THR A 190 -41.20 5.20 21.85
N LEU A 191 -39.91 5.34 21.55
CA LEU A 191 -39.02 4.25 21.14
C LEU A 191 -37.89 4.08 22.16
N GLN A 192 -37.50 2.83 22.39
CA GLN A 192 -36.28 2.48 23.11
C GLN A 192 -35.20 2.10 22.10
N LEU A 193 -34.07 2.79 22.18
CA LEU A 193 -32.87 2.50 21.40
C LEU A 193 -31.87 1.79 22.32
N ARG A 194 -31.34 0.66 21.87
CA ARG A 194 -30.29 -0.07 22.58
C ARG A 194 -29.14 -0.41 21.64
N ALA A 195 -27.95 0.10 21.92
CA ALA A 195 -26.72 -0.25 21.21
C ALA A 195 -25.88 -1.23 22.04
N VAL A 196 -25.42 -2.33 21.42
CA VAL A 196 -24.61 -3.36 22.08
C VAL A 196 -23.45 -3.78 21.19
N SER A 197 -22.29 -4.01 21.80
CA SER A 197 -21.10 -4.57 21.16
C SER A 197 -20.61 -5.78 21.95
N PRO A 198 -20.18 -6.88 21.30
CA PRO A 198 -19.53 -7.99 21.99
C PRO A 198 -18.15 -7.60 22.53
N TYR A 199 -17.56 -6.49 22.07
CA TYR A 199 -16.19 -6.10 22.42
C TYR A 199 -16.08 -4.91 23.39
N ALA A 200 -17.19 -4.20 23.64
CA ALA A 200 -17.27 -3.09 24.58
C ALA A 200 -18.50 -3.25 25.49
N THR A 201 -18.29 -3.83 26.67
CA THR A 201 -19.37 -4.26 27.58
C THR A 201 -19.25 -3.69 28.99
N THR A 202 -18.14 -3.01 29.31
CA THR A 202 -17.87 -2.48 30.65
C THR A 202 -17.83 -0.96 30.62
N GLY A 203 -18.63 -0.29 31.44
CA GLY A 203 -18.61 1.17 31.53
C GLY A 203 -19.78 1.75 32.32
N SER A 204 -19.78 3.07 32.46
CA SER A 204 -20.81 3.85 33.16
C SER A 204 -20.99 5.21 32.46
N GLY A 205 -22.04 5.95 32.80
CA GLY A 205 -22.32 7.21 32.12
C GLY A 205 -22.69 6.98 30.66
N ALA A 206 -21.98 7.58 29.71
CA ALA A 206 -22.29 7.54 28.27
C ALA A 206 -21.39 6.61 27.44
N GLU A 207 -20.50 5.84 28.08
CA GLU A 207 -19.48 5.06 27.36
C GLU A 207 -19.35 3.62 27.89
N LEU A 208 -19.10 2.70 26.97
CA LEU A 208 -18.63 1.34 27.24
C LEU A 208 -17.23 1.15 26.65
N THR A 209 -16.43 0.32 27.29
CA THR A 209 -15.07 -0.03 26.91
C THR A 209 -14.88 -1.55 26.98
N GLY A 210 -13.82 -2.03 26.35
CA GLY A 210 -13.36 -3.41 26.50
C GLY A 210 -11.96 -3.62 25.96
N GLN A 211 -11.56 -4.89 25.89
CA GLN A 211 -10.26 -5.30 25.36
C GLN A 211 -10.44 -6.65 24.66
N VAL A 212 -9.88 -6.77 23.46
CA VAL A 212 -9.88 -8.00 22.67
C VAL A 212 -8.60 -8.09 21.86
N ASN A 213 -8.05 -9.29 21.70
CA ASN A 213 -6.91 -9.47 20.81
C ASN A 213 -7.39 -9.58 19.37
N ALA A 214 -6.63 -9.00 18.44
CA ALA A 214 -6.83 -9.26 17.01
C ALA A 214 -6.54 -10.73 16.69
N TYR A 215 -6.99 -11.20 15.53
CA TYR A 215 -6.72 -12.56 15.06
C TYR A 215 -5.22 -12.89 15.16
N ASN A 216 -4.90 -14.13 15.54
CA ASN A 216 -3.55 -14.62 15.81
C ASN A 216 -2.76 -13.86 16.91
N ASN A 217 -3.47 -13.12 17.78
CA ASN A 217 -2.90 -12.32 18.87
C ASN A 217 -1.82 -11.32 18.41
N LEU A 218 -1.92 -10.86 17.15
CA LEU A 218 -0.93 -9.96 16.55
C LEU A 218 -0.90 -8.59 17.24
N THR A 219 -2.03 -8.11 17.73
CA THR A 219 -2.12 -6.91 18.57
C THR A 219 -3.32 -6.98 19.51
N THR A 220 -3.42 -6.01 20.43
CA THR A 220 -4.55 -5.86 21.35
C THR A 220 -5.34 -4.61 20.98
N ILE A 221 -6.63 -4.79 20.76
CA ILE A 221 -7.60 -3.73 20.50
C ILE A 221 -8.27 -3.38 21.83
N ARG A 222 -8.52 -2.08 22.05
CA ARG A 222 -9.20 -1.53 23.23
C ARG A 222 -10.50 -0.82 22.83
N PRO A 223 -11.55 -1.56 22.44
CA PRO A 223 -12.73 -0.92 21.86
C PRO A 223 -13.43 0.03 22.82
N ARG A 224 -13.92 1.15 22.29
CA ARG A 224 -14.76 2.12 23.01
C ARG A 224 -16.05 2.37 22.24
N LEU A 225 -17.18 2.42 22.92
CA LEU A 225 -18.51 2.59 22.32
C LEU A 225 -19.28 3.68 23.07
N THR A 226 -19.77 4.68 22.35
CA THR A 226 -20.61 5.77 22.89
C THR A 226 -21.75 6.11 21.93
N GLY A 227 -22.73 6.90 22.39
CA GLY A 227 -23.80 7.41 21.55
C GLY A 227 -24.51 8.63 22.14
N ASP A 228 -25.00 9.50 21.26
CA ASP A 228 -25.59 10.78 21.66
C ASP A 228 -26.85 10.57 22.51
N GLY A 229 -26.82 11.03 23.76
CA GLY A 229 -27.92 10.89 24.71
C GLY A 229 -28.18 9.46 25.18
N PHE A 230 -27.25 8.53 24.96
CA PHE A 230 -27.32 7.18 25.51
C PHE A 230 -26.66 7.10 26.89
N SER A 231 -27.15 6.17 27.71
CA SER A 231 -26.55 5.82 29.00
C SER A 231 -26.21 4.33 29.08
N ALA A 232 -25.03 4.01 29.59
CA ALA A 232 -24.55 2.66 29.84
C ALA A 232 -25.37 1.99 30.94
N SER A 233 -26.00 0.85 30.62
CA SER A 233 -26.62 -0.05 31.58
C SER A 233 -26.72 -1.48 31.05
N SER A 234 -26.42 -2.44 31.93
CA SER A 234 -26.43 -3.88 31.64
C SER A 234 -25.64 -4.24 30.38
N GLY A 235 -24.40 -3.75 30.28
CA GLY A 235 -23.49 -4.03 29.16
C GLY A 235 -23.92 -3.47 27.80
N GLY A 236 -24.89 -2.54 27.77
CA GLY A 236 -25.33 -1.86 26.55
C GLY A 236 -25.56 -0.38 26.79
N LEU A 237 -25.64 0.39 25.71
CA LEU A 237 -26.03 1.80 25.73
C LEU A 237 -27.53 1.88 25.46
N ASN A 238 -28.29 2.59 26.31
CA ASN A 238 -29.74 2.71 26.20
C ASN A 238 -30.18 4.17 26.10
N ARG A 239 -31.19 4.45 25.27
CA ARG A 239 -31.80 5.77 25.12
C ARG A 239 -33.30 5.64 24.86
N SER A 240 -34.12 6.35 25.63
CA SER A 240 -35.55 6.51 25.38
C SER A 240 -35.80 7.79 24.58
N VAL A 241 -36.58 7.72 23.50
CA VAL A 241 -36.93 8.89 22.67
C VAL A 241 -38.43 8.94 22.40
N THR A 242 -39.07 10.08 22.65
CA THR A 242 -40.46 10.34 22.25
C THR A 242 -40.46 11.24 21.03
N ILE A 243 -41.10 10.79 19.95
CA ILE A 243 -41.10 11.45 18.65
C ILE A 243 -42.54 11.86 18.31
N ALA A 244 -42.80 13.16 18.24
CA ALA A 244 -44.10 13.70 17.84
C ALA A 244 -44.49 13.27 16.42
N ALA A 245 -45.78 13.31 16.10
CA ALA A 245 -46.28 13.05 14.76
C ALA A 245 -45.60 13.98 13.72
N GLY A 246 -45.07 13.40 12.64
CA GLY A 246 -44.34 14.12 11.60
C GLY A 246 -42.91 14.56 11.96
N ALA A 247 -42.47 14.37 13.21
CA ALA A 247 -41.13 14.78 13.66
C ALA A 247 -40.06 13.72 13.39
N THR A 248 -38.80 14.17 13.40
CA THR A 248 -37.60 13.34 13.26
C THR A 248 -36.66 13.55 14.43
N VAL A 249 -36.11 12.47 14.98
CA VAL A 249 -35.04 12.49 15.99
C VAL A 249 -33.80 11.81 15.42
N THR A 250 -32.62 12.38 15.66
CA THR A 250 -31.35 11.77 15.28
C THR A 250 -30.69 11.06 16.46
N ALA A 251 -30.16 9.87 16.22
CA ALA A 251 -29.32 9.11 17.14
C ALA A 251 -28.02 8.70 16.45
N LYS A 252 -26.87 8.99 17.07
CA LYS A 252 -25.54 8.64 16.58
C LYS A 252 -24.89 7.68 17.56
N VAL A 253 -24.25 6.63 17.04
CA VAL A 253 -23.43 5.67 17.78
C VAL A 253 -22.05 5.62 17.15
N VAL A 254 -21.01 5.62 17.98
CA VAL A 254 -19.60 5.69 17.59
C VAL A 254 -18.83 4.60 18.31
N MET A 255 -18.10 3.78 17.56
CA MET A 255 -17.22 2.74 18.09
C MET A 255 -15.78 2.93 17.59
N GLY A 256 -14.83 3.15 18.49
CA GLY A 256 -13.40 3.20 18.15
C GLY A 256 -12.74 1.85 18.39
N PHE A 257 -12.00 1.34 17.41
CA PHE A 257 -11.13 0.17 17.55
C PHE A 257 -9.70 0.63 17.88
N VAL A 258 -9.52 1.07 19.13
CA VAL A 258 -8.29 1.75 19.56
C VAL A 258 -7.14 0.78 19.73
N THR A 259 -5.95 1.14 19.25
CA THR A 259 -4.70 0.40 19.47
C THR A 259 -3.56 1.33 19.91
N ASP A 260 -2.54 0.77 20.56
CA ASP A 260 -1.44 1.56 21.11
C ASP A 260 -0.45 2.01 20.00
N GLU A 261 -0.39 1.25 18.91
CA GLU A 261 0.41 1.50 17.72
C GLU A 261 -0.18 2.54 16.76
N ILE A 262 -1.50 2.79 16.81
CA ILE A 262 -2.17 3.88 16.07
C ILE A 262 -2.82 4.83 17.09
N PRO A 263 -2.04 5.71 17.77
CA PRO A 263 -2.59 6.70 18.70
C PRO A 263 -3.72 7.56 18.11
N GLU A 264 -3.69 7.80 16.80
CA GLU A 264 -4.72 8.55 16.06
C GLU A 264 -6.10 7.88 16.15
N SER A 265 -6.18 6.57 16.38
CA SER A 265 -7.45 5.86 16.58
C SER A 265 -8.22 6.34 17.82
N LEU A 266 -7.51 6.69 18.89
CA LEU A 266 -8.11 7.24 20.11
C LEU A 266 -8.51 8.71 19.90
N THR A 267 -7.64 9.51 19.29
CA THR A 267 -7.91 10.92 18.99
C THR A 267 -9.11 11.06 18.05
N GLU A 268 -9.16 10.26 16.99
CA GLU A 268 -10.28 10.25 16.05
C GLU A 268 -11.56 9.75 16.72
N TYR A 269 -11.50 8.72 17.56
CA TYR A 269 -12.67 8.27 18.33
C TYR A 269 -13.26 9.40 19.18
N ASN A 270 -12.42 10.11 19.95
CA ASN A 270 -12.85 11.20 20.81
C ASN A 270 -13.48 12.35 19.98
N ALA A 271 -12.89 12.70 18.83
CA ALA A 271 -13.43 13.73 17.94
C ALA A 271 -14.81 13.34 17.39
N TYR A 272 -14.95 12.12 16.85
CA TYR A 272 -16.20 11.63 16.28
C TYR A 272 -17.29 11.38 17.33
N ALA A 273 -16.91 11.03 18.55
CA ALA A 273 -17.81 10.99 19.70
C ALA A 273 -18.42 12.38 19.97
N ALA A 274 -17.61 13.45 19.91
CA ALA A 274 -18.06 14.83 20.17
C ALA A 274 -18.84 15.48 19.01
N TYR A 275 -18.58 15.11 17.75
CA TYR A 275 -19.22 15.73 16.59
C TYR A 275 -20.73 15.49 16.49
N SER A 276 -21.50 16.45 15.99
CA SER A 276 -22.87 16.14 15.54
C SER A 276 -22.86 15.13 14.37
N SER A 277 -23.95 14.39 14.13
CA SER A 277 -24.05 13.47 12.97
C SER A 277 -23.66 14.12 11.63
N ALA A 278 -24.09 15.36 11.40
CA ALA A 278 -23.77 16.09 10.17
C ALA A 278 -22.27 16.41 10.07
N THR A 279 -21.66 16.85 11.17
CA THR A 279 -20.22 17.17 11.22
C THR A 279 -19.38 15.91 11.05
N ALA A 280 -19.75 14.82 11.72
CA ALA A 280 -19.09 13.53 11.59
C ALA A 280 -19.12 13.03 10.14
N PHE A 281 -20.30 13.04 9.51
CA PHE A 281 -20.43 12.62 8.11
C PHE A 281 -19.62 13.50 7.16
N ALA A 282 -19.75 14.82 7.25
CA ALA A 282 -19.04 15.76 6.37
C ALA A 282 -17.51 15.66 6.51
N THR A 283 -17.02 15.55 7.75
CA THR A 283 -15.58 15.37 8.04
C THR A 283 -15.06 14.08 7.40
N HIS A 284 -15.78 12.98 7.61
CA HIS A 284 -15.39 11.67 7.06
C HIS A 284 -15.36 11.67 5.53
N VAL A 285 -16.44 12.07 4.86
CA VAL A 285 -16.48 11.97 3.39
C VAL A 285 -15.47 12.90 2.72
N ARG A 286 -15.16 14.06 3.33
CA ARG A 286 -14.09 14.96 2.88
C ARG A 286 -12.72 14.32 3.05
N ALA A 287 -12.42 13.73 4.20
CA ALA A 287 -11.14 13.07 4.45
C ALA A 287 -10.94 11.86 3.53
N TYR A 288 -11.97 11.01 3.41
CA TYR A 288 -11.92 9.82 2.57
C TYR A 288 -11.69 10.15 1.10
N ASN A 289 -12.33 11.22 0.58
CA ASN A 289 -12.17 11.63 -0.81
C ASN A 289 -10.91 12.48 -1.06
N LEU A 290 -10.39 13.18 -0.05
CA LEU A 290 -9.11 13.88 -0.15
C LEU A 290 -7.97 12.91 -0.44
N TRP A 291 -8.04 11.69 0.10
CA TRP A 291 -7.07 10.64 -0.19
C TRP A 291 -6.93 10.37 -1.70
N TRP A 292 -8.03 10.37 -2.46
CA TRP A 292 -7.99 10.18 -3.92
C TRP A 292 -7.23 11.31 -4.61
N ALA A 293 -7.49 12.56 -4.19
CA ALA A 293 -6.77 13.73 -4.68
C ALA A 293 -5.27 13.73 -4.35
N GLN A 294 -4.91 13.17 -3.20
CA GLN A 294 -3.51 13.12 -2.76
C GLN A 294 -2.73 11.98 -3.42
N ASN A 295 -3.39 10.86 -3.76
CA ASN A 295 -2.71 9.61 -4.09
C ASN A 295 -2.94 9.10 -5.52
N VAL A 296 -4.11 9.34 -6.12
CA VAL A 296 -4.45 8.70 -7.40
C VAL A 296 -4.12 9.63 -8.57
N PRO A 297 -3.44 9.15 -9.63
CA PRO A 297 -3.33 9.90 -10.88
C PRO A 297 -4.69 9.96 -11.58
N TYR A 298 -5.01 11.09 -12.19
CA TYR A 298 -6.21 11.19 -13.02
C TYR A 298 -5.96 10.50 -14.36
N ILE A 299 -6.81 9.55 -14.72
CA ILE A 299 -6.75 8.87 -16.02
C ILE A 299 -8.07 9.06 -16.75
N ASP A 300 -7.96 9.48 -18.00
CA ASP A 300 -9.10 9.59 -18.92
C ASP A 300 -8.76 8.94 -20.26
N VAL A 301 -9.74 8.20 -20.78
CA VAL A 301 -9.63 7.32 -21.95
C VAL A 301 -10.98 7.32 -22.68
N PRO A 302 -11.04 6.99 -23.98
CA PRO A 302 -12.26 7.13 -24.78
C PRO A 302 -13.38 6.15 -24.41
N GLU A 303 -13.04 5.00 -23.82
CA GLU A 303 -14.00 3.98 -23.39
C GLU A 303 -14.43 4.20 -21.95
N GLY A 304 -15.67 4.67 -21.74
CA GLY A 304 -16.21 5.01 -20.43
C GLY A 304 -16.23 3.85 -19.44
N ALA A 305 -16.43 2.61 -19.91
CA ALA A 305 -16.36 1.42 -19.05
C ALA A 305 -14.95 1.16 -18.52
N ILE A 306 -13.92 1.34 -19.36
CA ILE A 306 -12.52 1.22 -18.96
C ILE A 306 -12.15 2.35 -18.02
N LYS A 307 -12.58 3.60 -18.31
CA LYS A 307 -12.38 4.73 -17.40
C LYS A 307 -12.91 4.42 -16.00
N LYS A 308 -14.16 3.97 -15.87
CA LYS A 308 -14.73 3.58 -14.57
C LYS A 308 -13.95 2.43 -13.92
N ASN A 309 -13.56 1.42 -14.68
CA ASN A 309 -12.83 0.27 -14.14
C ASN A 309 -11.46 0.67 -13.58
N ILE A 310 -10.75 1.63 -14.18
CA ILE A 310 -9.48 2.15 -13.64
C ILE A 310 -9.66 2.67 -12.21
N TYR A 311 -10.69 3.47 -11.96
CA TYR A 311 -10.99 4.00 -10.62
C TYR A 311 -11.55 2.92 -9.68
N TYR A 312 -12.29 1.95 -10.20
CA TYR A 312 -12.69 0.77 -9.42
C TYR A 312 -11.47 -0.03 -8.96
N ARG A 313 -10.46 -0.20 -9.81
CA ARG A 313 -9.20 -0.87 -9.47
C ARG A 313 -8.35 -0.07 -8.49
N TRP A 314 -8.30 1.26 -8.60
CA TRP A 314 -7.69 2.08 -7.55
C TRP A 314 -8.40 1.92 -6.21
N TRP A 315 -9.73 1.81 -6.23
CA TRP A 315 -10.48 1.45 -5.03
C TRP A 315 -10.17 0.04 -4.54
N LEU A 316 -10.05 -0.96 -5.42
CA LEU A 316 -9.65 -2.32 -5.02
C LEU A 316 -8.29 -2.33 -4.34
N MET A 317 -7.30 -1.61 -4.89
CA MET A 317 -5.96 -1.49 -4.30
C MET A 317 -5.99 -0.82 -2.93
N ARG A 318 -6.76 0.26 -2.75
CA ARG A 318 -6.95 0.89 -1.44
C ARG A 318 -7.73 0.00 -0.47
N PHE A 319 -8.78 -0.65 -0.94
CA PHE A 319 -9.68 -1.46 -0.12
C PHE A 319 -9.00 -2.73 0.38
N ASN A 320 -8.12 -3.30 -0.44
CA ASN A 320 -7.33 -4.47 -0.12
C ASN A 320 -5.94 -4.11 0.46
N ASN A 321 -5.72 -2.90 0.94
CA ASN A 321 -4.48 -2.53 1.62
C ASN A 321 -4.67 -2.56 3.14
N LEU A 322 -3.74 -3.23 3.84
CA LEU A 322 -3.63 -3.22 5.29
C LEU A 322 -2.56 -2.22 5.73
N ASP A 323 -2.92 -1.27 6.59
CA ASP A 323 -1.96 -0.35 7.19
C ASP A 323 -2.23 -0.26 8.71
N ALA A 324 -1.93 -1.35 9.42
CA ALA A 324 -2.25 -1.52 10.84
C ALA A 324 -1.10 -1.15 11.80
N ASP A 325 0.10 -0.91 11.27
CA ASP A 325 1.33 -0.61 12.02
C ASP A 325 1.61 -1.56 13.20
N ILE A 326 1.31 -2.86 13.03
CA ILE A 326 1.43 -3.84 14.13
C ILE A 326 2.90 -3.94 14.55
N PRO A 327 3.26 -3.68 15.83
CA PRO A 327 4.65 -3.71 16.25
C PRO A 327 5.24 -5.12 16.19
N GLY A 328 6.43 -5.24 15.61
CA GLY A 328 7.12 -6.50 15.40
C GLY A 328 7.44 -6.71 13.93
N GLN A 329 7.58 -7.97 13.51
CA GLN A 329 7.95 -8.29 12.13
C GLN A 329 6.72 -8.41 11.20
N THR A 330 5.55 -8.72 11.75
CA THR A 330 4.30 -8.97 11.01
C THR A 330 3.48 -7.68 10.87
N PHE A 331 3.12 -7.30 9.64
CA PHE A 331 2.22 -6.17 9.30
C PHE A 331 2.56 -4.79 9.92
N GLN A 332 3.85 -4.51 10.12
CA GLN A 332 4.36 -3.19 10.54
C GLN A 332 4.43 -2.14 9.40
N PHE A 333 4.17 -2.55 8.16
CA PHE A 333 4.20 -1.69 6.97
C PHE A 333 2.84 -1.71 6.25
N PRO A 334 2.48 -0.67 5.47
CA PRO A 334 1.38 -0.78 4.50
C PRO A 334 1.65 -1.99 3.62
N THR A 335 0.70 -2.91 3.55
CA THR A 335 0.86 -4.13 2.76
C THR A 335 -0.43 -4.41 2.01
N SER A 336 -0.33 -4.65 0.71
CA SER A 336 -1.44 -5.14 -0.09
C SER A 336 -1.80 -6.58 0.33
N MET A 337 -3.09 -6.86 0.43
CA MET A 337 -3.64 -8.13 0.89
C MET A 337 -4.42 -8.77 -0.26
N GLU A 338 -4.16 -10.04 -0.55
CA GLU A 338 -4.89 -10.77 -1.56
C GLU A 338 -6.30 -11.10 -1.05
N GLY A 339 -7.25 -10.20 -1.33
CA GLY A 339 -8.66 -10.40 -1.06
C GLY A 339 -9.01 -10.31 0.41
N VAL A 340 -9.17 -9.10 0.94
CA VAL A 340 -9.52 -8.87 2.35
C VAL A 340 -10.85 -9.54 2.75
N LEU A 341 -11.77 -9.74 1.80
CA LEU A 341 -13.05 -10.43 1.98
C LEU A 341 -12.97 -11.96 1.81
N GLY A 342 -11.81 -12.48 1.42
CA GLY A 342 -11.56 -13.90 1.21
C GLY A 342 -10.52 -14.43 2.18
N TYR A 343 -9.37 -14.82 1.64
CA TYR A 343 -8.27 -15.37 2.40
C TYR A 343 -7.44 -14.34 3.16
N ASN A 344 -7.28 -13.14 2.60
CA ASN A 344 -6.74 -11.98 3.31
C ASN A 344 -5.33 -12.20 3.89
N ASN A 345 -4.40 -12.61 3.02
CA ASN A 345 -2.98 -12.67 3.36
C ASN A 345 -2.14 -11.87 2.34
N ALA A 346 -0.91 -11.50 2.72
CA ALA A 346 0.07 -10.90 1.83
C ALA A 346 0.87 -12.02 1.14
N ILE A 347 0.35 -12.49 0.00
CA ILE A 347 0.89 -13.63 -0.75
C ILE A 347 2.03 -13.18 -1.68
N ALA A 348 3.22 -13.80 -1.54
CA ALA A 348 4.42 -13.38 -2.28
C ALA A 348 4.26 -13.44 -3.81
N LEU A 349 3.43 -14.36 -4.32
CA LEU A 349 3.06 -14.48 -5.74
C LEU A 349 2.45 -13.18 -6.30
N THR A 350 1.52 -12.57 -5.59
CA THR A 350 0.68 -11.47 -6.09
C THR A 350 1.14 -10.10 -5.62
N GLN A 351 1.92 -10.01 -4.55
CA GLN A 351 2.63 -8.78 -4.17
C GLN A 351 3.24 -8.02 -5.37
N PRO A 352 4.03 -8.63 -6.28
CA PRO A 352 4.61 -7.87 -7.38
C PRO A 352 3.58 -7.39 -8.40
N MET A 353 2.46 -8.10 -8.56
CA MET A 353 1.34 -7.65 -9.36
C MET A 353 0.71 -6.41 -8.74
N HIS A 354 0.47 -6.42 -7.42
CA HIS A 354 -0.08 -5.27 -6.71
C HIS A 354 0.87 -4.07 -6.81
N ILE A 355 2.18 -4.27 -6.56
CA ILE A 355 3.22 -3.25 -6.75
C ILE A 355 3.18 -2.66 -8.16
N ASP A 356 2.85 -3.46 -9.18
CA ASP A 356 2.75 -2.95 -10.54
C ASP A 356 1.69 -1.85 -10.70
N ASP A 357 0.55 -1.90 -9.98
CA ASP A 357 -0.40 -0.79 -9.90
C ASP A 357 0.01 0.24 -8.82
N LEU A 358 0.37 -0.22 -7.61
CA LEU A 358 0.61 0.63 -6.43
C LEU A 358 1.79 1.60 -6.59
N LYS A 359 2.79 1.27 -7.42
CA LYS A 359 3.92 2.18 -7.73
C LYS A 359 3.52 3.48 -8.44
N TYR A 360 2.26 3.61 -8.83
CA TYR A 360 1.70 4.81 -9.42
C TYR A 360 0.77 5.59 -8.47
N LEU A 361 0.53 5.09 -7.26
CA LEU A 361 0.05 5.96 -6.19
C LEU A 361 1.13 6.98 -5.86
N ARG A 362 0.72 8.22 -5.58
CA ARG A 362 1.67 9.34 -5.42
C ARG A 362 2.54 9.21 -4.16
N ASP A 363 2.03 8.57 -3.11
CA ASP A 363 2.79 8.24 -1.90
C ASP A 363 3.56 6.91 -2.09
N PRO A 364 4.91 6.92 -2.06
CA PRO A 364 5.72 5.70 -2.21
C PRO A 364 5.46 4.65 -1.13
N SER A 365 4.89 5.01 0.03
CA SER A 365 4.68 4.06 1.12
C SER A 365 3.82 2.86 0.72
N TYR A 366 2.90 3.04 -0.24
CA TYR A 366 2.01 1.97 -0.71
C TYR A 366 2.74 0.90 -1.55
N ALA A 367 3.76 1.28 -2.31
CA ALA A 367 4.56 0.33 -3.06
C ALA A 367 5.76 -0.18 -2.24
N TYR A 368 6.36 0.70 -1.43
CA TYR A 368 7.54 0.36 -0.64
C TYR A 368 7.19 -0.54 0.53
N GLY A 369 6.01 -0.33 1.14
CA GLY A 369 5.54 -1.17 2.22
C GLY A 369 5.45 -2.64 1.85
N ASP A 370 4.93 -2.98 0.66
CA ASP A 370 4.83 -4.36 0.16
C ASP A 370 6.19 -5.07 0.13
N TRP A 371 7.19 -4.48 -0.54
CA TRP A 371 8.49 -5.13 -0.67
C TRP A 371 9.36 -5.04 0.61
N LEU A 372 9.12 -4.04 1.47
CA LEU A 372 9.71 -3.99 2.81
C LEU A 372 9.14 -5.10 3.71
N SER A 373 7.83 -5.31 3.66
CA SER A 373 7.10 -6.33 4.43
C SER A 373 7.64 -7.72 4.13
N VAL A 374 7.62 -8.13 2.86
CA VAL A 374 8.12 -9.46 2.46
C VAL A 374 9.62 -9.60 2.69
N GLY A 375 10.43 -8.57 2.42
CA GLY A 375 11.88 -8.62 2.65
C GLY A 375 12.24 -8.82 4.13
N GLN A 376 11.52 -8.15 5.03
CA GLN A 376 11.73 -8.23 6.48
C GLN A 376 11.28 -9.58 7.08
N THR A 377 10.33 -10.27 6.46
CA THR A 377 9.79 -11.56 6.95
C THR A 377 10.38 -12.80 6.26
N SER A 378 11.27 -12.63 5.28
CA SER A 378 11.80 -13.73 4.45
C SER A 378 13.19 -14.22 4.84
N LYS A 379 13.67 -13.91 6.05
CA LYS A 379 14.89 -14.50 6.64
C LYS A 379 16.18 -14.27 5.83
N GLY A 380 16.24 -13.18 5.05
CA GLY A 380 17.34 -12.90 4.13
C GLY A 380 17.48 -13.91 2.97
N ALA A 381 16.44 -14.70 2.69
CA ALA A 381 16.43 -15.75 1.68
C ALA A 381 15.21 -15.61 0.75
N ARG A 382 14.77 -16.71 0.12
CA ARG A 382 13.60 -16.78 -0.77
C ARG A 382 12.40 -16.06 -0.15
N PHE A 383 11.71 -15.24 -0.95
CA PHE A 383 10.52 -14.54 -0.47
C PHE A 383 9.41 -15.53 -0.09
N LEU A 384 8.79 -15.28 1.07
CA LEU A 384 7.71 -16.07 1.65
C LEU A 384 6.52 -15.18 1.97
N ASP A 385 5.33 -15.76 2.00
CA ASP A 385 4.13 -15.05 2.45
C ASP A 385 4.31 -14.52 3.88
N ASN A 386 3.58 -13.44 4.18
CA ASN A 386 3.65 -12.86 5.52
C ASN A 386 3.07 -13.85 6.56
N PRO A 387 3.77 -14.09 7.68
CA PRO A 387 3.37 -15.10 8.66
C PRO A 387 2.19 -14.70 9.56
N GLY A 388 1.48 -13.61 9.26
CA GLY A 388 0.32 -13.16 10.04
C GLY A 388 -0.86 -14.13 10.03
N ASP A 389 -1.00 -14.91 8.95
CA ASP A 389 -1.98 -15.98 8.80
C ASP A 389 -1.28 -17.29 8.37
N PRO A 390 -0.52 -17.95 9.27
CA PRO A 390 0.26 -19.13 8.93
C PRO A 390 -0.60 -20.33 8.52
N GLU A 391 -1.90 -20.31 8.84
CA GLU A 391 -2.87 -21.30 8.39
C GLU A 391 -3.14 -21.21 6.88
N ASN A 392 -2.94 -20.03 6.28
CA ASN A 392 -3.27 -19.71 4.90
C ASN A 392 -2.03 -19.28 4.11
N TRP A 393 -1.37 -20.25 3.48
CA TRP A 393 -0.20 -20.10 2.61
C TRP A 393 1.03 -19.50 3.32
N SER A 394 2.08 -20.32 3.42
CA SER A 394 3.37 -19.94 3.99
C SER A 394 4.50 -20.53 3.16
N ASN A 395 4.46 -20.27 1.84
CA ASN A 395 5.42 -20.84 0.90
C ASN A 395 6.09 -19.76 0.04
N SER A 396 7.11 -20.19 -0.71
CA SER A 396 7.73 -19.40 -1.77
C SER A 396 7.12 -19.83 -3.09
N TYR A 397 6.38 -18.91 -3.72
CA TYR A 397 5.76 -19.10 -5.04
C TYR A 397 6.65 -18.51 -6.14
N THR A 398 6.29 -18.75 -7.39
CA THR A 398 6.82 -17.97 -8.50
C THR A 398 6.46 -16.49 -8.27
N GLN A 399 7.45 -15.60 -8.31
CA GLN A 399 7.24 -14.18 -8.04
C GLN A 399 8.34 -13.36 -8.70
N TYR A 400 8.05 -12.07 -8.93
CA TYR A 400 8.98 -11.07 -9.49
C TYR A 400 9.02 -9.79 -8.63
N ILE A 401 8.97 -9.93 -7.30
CA ILE A 401 8.99 -8.83 -6.32
C ILE A 401 10.21 -7.96 -6.51
N ALA A 402 11.40 -8.55 -6.69
CA ALA A 402 12.63 -7.78 -6.89
C ALA A 402 12.54 -6.82 -8.10
N GLU A 403 11.96 -7.29 -9.22
CA GLU A 403 11.75 -6.46 -10.41
C GLU A 403 10.72 -5.35 -10.17
N ALA A 404 9.56 -5.68 -9.58
CA ALA A 404 8.50 -4.73 -9.30
C ALA A 404 8.94 -3.65 -8.29
N ALA A 405 9.64 -4.08 -7.21
CA ALA A 405 10.24 -3.20 -6.23
C ALA A 405 11.22 -2.23 -6.88
N TRP A 406 12.10 -2.72 -7.75
CA TRP A 406 13.05 -1.86 -8.45
C TRP A 406 12.37 -0.85 -9.37
N LYS A 407 11.33 -1.27 -10.10
CA LYS A 407 10.50 -0.34 -10.89
C LYS A 407 9.81 0.72 -10.03
N SER A 408 9.34 0.36 -8.83
CA SER A 408 8.81 1.36 -7.89
C SER A 408 9.87 2.37 -7.44
N TYR A 409 11.12 1.93 -7.25
CA TYR A 409 12.24 2.82 -6.97
C TYR A 409 12.59 3.71 -8.17
N GLN A 410 12.52 3.21 -9.39
CA GLN A 410 12.73 4.01 -10.59
C GLN A 410 11.68 5.13 -10.76
N ILE A 411 10.46 4.96 -10.24
CA ILE A 411 9.40 5.99 -10.23
C ILE A 411 9.59 6.99 -9.08
N HIS A 412 9.69 6.49 -7.85
CA HIS A 412 9.68 7.34 -6.66
C HIS A 412 11.06 7.84 -6.24
N GLY A 413 12.09 7.02 -6.44
CA GLY A 413 13.45 7.27 -5.99
C GLY A 413 13.60 7.36 -4.48
N GLY A 414 14.83 7.60 -4.05
CA GLY A 414 15.17 7.82 -2.66
C GLY A 414 16.68 7.81 -2.44
N GLN A 415 17.06 7.94 -1.18
CA GLN A 415 18.46 7.88 -0.77
C GLN A 415 19.06 6.50 -1.14
N PRO A 416 20.36 6.41 -1.49
CA PRO A 416 21.01 5.15 -1.86
C PRO A 416 20.85 4.02 -0.83
N ALA A 417 20.73 4.33 0.47
CA ALA A 417 20.47 3.32 1.50
C ALA A 417 19.16 2.55 1.29
N ILE A 418 18.13 3.17 0.69
CA ILE A 418 16.88 2.50 0.32
C ILE A 418 17.15 1.48 -0.80
N ALA A 419 17.90 1.88 -1.84
CA ALA A 419 18.31 0.97 -2.91
C ALA A 419 19.18 -0.18 -2.38
N GLY A 420 20.06 0.10 -1.41
CA GLY A 420 20.89 -0.93 -0.76
C GLY A 420 20.06 -1.97 0.00
N GLN A 421 18.99 -1.53 0.68
CA GLN A 421 18.07 -2.44 1.36
C GLN A 421 17.31 -3.34 0.38
N LEU A 422 16.81 -2.75 -0.72
CA LEU A 422 16.16 -3.49 -1.80
C LEU A 422 17.13 -4.49 -2.43
N ALA A 423 18.36 -4.06 -2.73
CA ALA A 423 19.40 -4.90 -3.33
C ALA A 423 19.70 -6.12 -2.46
N HIS A 424 19.80 -5.93 -1.14
CA HIS A 424 20.02 -7.01 -0.18
C HIS A 424 18.88 -8.05 -0.21
N TYR A 425 17.62 -7.61 -0.16
CA TYR A 425 16.47 -8.52 -0.24
C TYR A 425 16.41 -9.25 -1.58
N ALA A 426 16.62 -8.54 -2.69
CA ALA A 426 16.58 -9.13 -4.02
C ALA A 426 17.71 -10.16 -4.23
N GLU A 427 18.92 -9.87 -3.75
CA GLU A 427 20.03 -10.83 -3.76
C GLU A 427 19.70 -12.07 -2.93
N GLY A 428 19.21 -11.87 -1.70
CA GLY A 428 18.82 -12.94 -0.79
C GLY A 428 17.75 -13.85 -1.38
N ASP A 429 16.75 -13.26 -2.03
CA ASP A 429 15.68 -14.01 -2.70
C ASP A 429 16.21 -14.83 -3.88
N VAL A 430 16.95 -14.22 -4.81
CA VAL A 430 17.47 -14.92 -6.00
C VAL A 430 18.36 -16.09 -5.60
N LYS A 431 19.31 -15.85 -4.68
CA LYS A 431 20.22 -16.89 -4.22
C LYS A 431 19.50 -17.93 -3.38
N GLY A 432 18.61 -17.52 -2.49
CA GLY A 432 17.83 -18.42 -1.64
C GLY A 432 16.89 -19.33 -2.44
N GLN A 433 16.29 -18.83 -3.52
CA GLN A 433 15.48 -19.66 -4.42
C GLN A 433 16.32 -20.67 -5.19
N LEU A 434 17.50 -20.28 -5.71
CA LEU A 434 18.41 -21.22 -6.35
C LEU A 434 18.95 -22.25 -5.33
N ASP A 435 19.28 -21.84 -4.11
CA ASP A 435 19.75 -22.76 -3.09
C ASP A 435 18.69 -23.80 -2.71
N PHE A 436 17.41 -23.40 -2.68
CA PHE A 436 16.30 -24.26 -2.32
C PHE A 436 15.78 -25.13 -3.49
N TYR A 437 15.60 -24.53 -4.68
CA TYR A 437 14.96 -25.16 -5.82
C TYR A 437 15.96 -25.67 -6.88
N ASP A 438 17.14 -25.08 -7.07
CA ASP A 438 18.13 -25.55 -8.06
C ASP A 438 19.00 -26.67 -7.45
N ARG A 439 18.50 -27.92 -7.53
CA ARG A 439 19.14 -29.08 -6.90
C ARG A 439 20.34 -29.62 -7.67
N ASP A 440 20.34 -29.52 -9.00
CA ASP A 440 21.44 -29.98 -9.87
C ASP A 440 22.44 -28.87 -10.22
N LYS A 441 22.22 -27.65 -9.72
CA LYS A 441 23.09 -26.47 -9.83
C LYS A 441 23.21 -25.92 -11.24
N ASN A 442 22.23 -26.20 -12.10
CA ASN A 442 22.18 -25.78 -13.50
C ASN A 442 21.70 -24.32 -13.70
N LYS A 443 21.36 -23.61 -12.62
CA LYS A 443 20.85 -22.22 -12.57
C LYS A 443 19.39 -22.06 -12.95
N LEU A 444 18.61 -23.12 -12.93
CA LEU A 444 17.16 -23.12 -13.10
C LEU A 444 16.48 -23.64 -11.84
N ILE A 445 15.36 -23.03 -11.47
CA ILE A 445 14.52 -23.57 -10.40
C ILE A 445 13.80 -24.82 -10.90
N GLU A 446 13.68 -25.82 -10.02
CA GLU A 446 12.89 -27.03 -10.29
C GLU A 446 11.92 -27.35 -9.16
N TYR A 447 10.70 -27.76 -9.55
CA TYR A 447 9.67 -28.26 -8.64
C TYR A 447 8.66 -29.13 -9.39
N ASP A 448 7.83 -29.86 -8.66
CA ASP A 448 6.82 -30.82 -9.16
C ASP A 448 5.37 -30.44 -8.78
N TRP A 449 5.17 -29.27 -8.16
CA TRP A 449 3.86 -28.83 -7.68
C TRP A 449 3.32 -27.61 -8.43
N GLY A 450 2.20 -27.80 -9.14
CA GLY A 450 1.55 -26.76 -9.94
C GLY A 450 1.09 -25.52 -9.17
N ALA A 451 0.73 -25.62 -7.88
CA ALA A 451 0.31 -24.44 -7.11
C ALA A 451 1.44 -23.44 -6.88
N LEU A 452 2.71 -23.85 -6.98
CA LEU A 452 3.84 -22.93 -6.89
C LEU A 452 3.88 -21.93 -8.05
N THR A 453 3.17 -22.22 -9.15
CA THR A 453 3.04 -21.31 -10.30
C THR A 453 2.04 -20.17 -10.07
N GLY A 454 1.18 -20.28 -9.07
CA GLY A 454 0.06 -19.35 -8.87
C GLY A 454 -1.15 -19.56 -9.78
N ASN A 455 -1.10 -20.53 -10.69
CA ASN A 455 -2.21 -20.87 -11.58
C ASN A 455 -2.83 -22.24 -11.26
N ASP A 456 -2.51 -22.79 -10.07
CA ASP A 456 -3.02 -24.04 -9.51
C ASP A 456 -3.22 -25.16 -10.54
N ALA A 457 -4.48 -25.55 -10.77
CA ALA A 457 -4.87 -26.65 -11.63
C ALA A 457 -4.91 -26.29 -13.13
N ASP A 458 -4.47 -25.07 -13.50
CA ASP A 458 -4.33 -24.63 -14.89
C ASP A 458 -2.87 -24.63 -15.41
N ALA A 459 -1.90 -25.02 -14.58
CA ALA A 459 -0.53 -25.32 -15.02
C ALA A 459 -0.45 -26.72 -15.67
N VAL A 460 -0.97 -26.83 -16.90
CA VAL A 460 -1.21 -28.11 -17.59
C VAL A 460 0.05 -28.97 -17.77
N SER A 461 1.25 -28.38 -17.84
CA SER A 461 2.52 -29.14 -17.92
C SER A 461 2.67 -30.20 -16.82
N PHE A 462 2.22 -29.93 -15.59
CA PHE A 462 2.30 -30.86 -14.45
C PHE A 462 1.40 -32.09 -14.62
N HIS A 463 0.41 -32.04 -15.50
CA HIS A 463 -0.52 -33.14 -15.71
C HIS A 463 0.02 -34.18 -16.71
N TRP A 464 1.13 -33.91 -17.38
CA TRP A 464 1.68 -34.81 -18.40
C TRP A 464 2.33 -36.05 -17.79
N LYS A 465 3.25 -35.84 -16.85
CA LYS A 465 3.96 -36.89 -16.11
C LYS A 465 4.36 -36.34 -14.74
N PRO A 466 4.37 -37.18 -13.69
CA PRO A 466 4.83 -36.76 -12.36
C PRO A 466 6.36 -36.55 -12.35
N GLY A 467 6.82 -35.64 -11.50
CA GLY A 467 8.23 -35.42 -11.21
C GLY A 467 8.65 -33.95 -11.28
N ASN A 468 9.84 -33.66 -10.77
CA ASN A 468 10.42 -32.32 -10.84
C ASN A 468 10.71 -31.94 -12.28
N MET A 469 10.50 -30.66 -12.60
CA MET A 469 10.79 -30.08 -13.91
C MET A 469 11.70 -28.86 -13.75
N ASP A 470 12.72 -28.70 -14.59
CA ASP A 470 13.32 -27.37 -14.79
C ASP A 470 12.25 -26.44 -15.35
N ARG A 471 12.08 -25.27 -14.72
CA ARG A 471 10.95 -24.37 -14.97
C ARG A 471 11.37 -23.09 -15.70
N THR A 472 10.55 -22.63 -16.65
CA THR A 472 10.77 -21.36 -17.37
C THR A 472 10.52 -20.15 -16.46
N GLU A 473 9.84 -20.37 -15.33
CA GLU A 473 9.70 -19.43 -14.22
C GLU A 473 11.05 -18.96 -13.65
N SER A 474 12.16 -19.66 -13.96
CA SER A 474 13.54 -19.20 -13.77
C SER A 474 13.81 -17.78 -14.33
N ALA A 475 12.96 -17.34 -15.27
CA ALA A 475 12.90 -15.97 -15.77
C ALA A 475 12.84 -14.90 -14.67
N TYR A 476 12.18 -15.17 -13.54
CA TYR A 476 12.08 -14.20 -12.47
C TYR A 476 13.33 -14.14 -11.59
N GLN A 477 14.11 -15.21 -11.47
CA GLN A 477 15.45 -15.15 -10.87
C GLN A 477 16.40 -14.36 -11.77
N TYR A 478 16.25 -14.45 -13.10
CA TYR A 478 16.99 -13.59 -14.03
C TYR A 478 16.65 -12.10 -13.82
N SER A 479 15.37 -11.72 -13.81
CA SER A 479 14.99 -10.32 -13.63
C SER A 479 15.25 -9.81 -12.22
N GLY A 480 15.13 -10.66 -11.20
CA GLY A 480 15.53 -10.36 -9.83
C GLY A 480 17.03 -10.11 -9.69
N ALA A 481 17.87 -10.91 -10.34
CA ALA A 481 19.33 -10.70 -10.34
C ALA A 481 19.70 -9.37 -11.04
N LEU A 482 19.02 -9.02 -12.13
CA LEU A 482 19.20 -7.72 -12.78
C LEU A 482 18.74 -6.56 -11.90
N ALA A 483 17.60 -6.70 -11.22
CA ALA A 483 17.10 -5.69 -10.30
C ALA A 483 18.08 -5.47 -9.13
N ALA A 484 18.56 -6.55 -8.51
CA ALA A 484 19.60 -6.48 -7.47
C ALA A 484 20.87 -5.79 -7.97
N ALA A 485 21.33 -6.14 -9.18
CA ALA A 485 22.51 -5.52 -9.76
C ALA A 485 22.34 -4.01 -9.99
N GLN A 486 21.21 -3.59 -10.53
CA GLN A 486 20.91 -2.17 -10.77
C GLN A 486 20.74 -1.39 -9.45
N ALA A 487 20.15 -2.02 -8.43
CA ALA A 487 20.03 -1.44 -7.11
C ALA A 487 21.40 -1.26 -6.43
N TYR A 488 22.30 -2.25 -6.53
CA TYR A 488 23.69 -2.10 -6.06
C TYR A 488 24.48 -1.05 -6.85
N GLU A 489 24.23 -0.92 -8.15
CA GLU A 489 24.83 0.15 -8.96
C GLU A 489 24.39 1.53 -8.48
N ALA A 490 23.12 1.69 -8.08
CA ALA A 490 22.61 2.94 -7.50
C ALA A 490 23.21 3.28 -6.13
N THR A 491 23.82 2.31 -5.42
CA THR A 491 24.60 2.54 -4.20
C THR A 491 26.09 2.75 -4.44
N GLY A 492 26.54 2.65 -5.70
CA GLY A 492 27.97 2.69 -6.06
C GLY A 492 28.70 1.36 -5.83
N ASN A 493 28.01 0.28 -5.45
CA ASN A 493 28.62 -1.04 -5.26
C ASN A 493 28.73 -1.80 -6.60
N THR A 494 29.68 -1.37 -7.43
CA THR A 494 29.92 -1.92 -8.78
C THR A 494 30.36 -3.38 -8.76
N ALA A 495 31.08 -3.82 -7.71
CA ALA A 495 31.51 -5.21 -7.57
C ALA A 495 30.31 -6.16 -7.41
N LYS A 496 29.38 -5.83 -6.50
CA LYS A 496 28.12 -6.58 -6.36
C LYS A 496 27.26 -6.49 -7.61
N ALA A 497 27.18 -5.32 -8.24
CA ALA A 497 26.44 -5.18 -9.49
C ALA A 497 26.99 -6.13 -10.59
N ALA A 498 28.32 -6.27 -10.71
CA ALA A 498 28.94 -7.17 -11.66
C ALA A 498 28.71 -8.66 -11.31
N GLU A 499 28.77 -9.02 -10.03
CA GLU A 499 28.45 -10.38 -9.53
C GLU A 499 27.03 -10.79 -9.95
N LEU A 500 26.05 -9.94 -9.65
CA LEU A 500 24.64 -10.22 -9.89
C LEU A 500 24.29 -10.18 -11.39
N ARG A 501 24.95 -9.32 -12.19
CA ARG A 501 24.84 -9.38 -13.67
C ARG A 501 25.39 -10.68 -14.23
N THR A 502 26.50 -11.18 -13.68
CA THR A 502 27.07 -12.48 -14.08
C THR A 502 26.09 -13.61 -13.78
N LEU A 503 25.49 -13.62 -12.58
CA LEU A 503 24.46 -14.59 -12.21
C LEU A 503 23.25 -14.50 -13.16
N ALA A 504 22.77 -13.29 -13.45
CA ALA A 504 21.68 -13.09 -14.42
C ALA A 504 22.03 -13.69 -15.79
N THR A 505 23.23 -13.44 -16.32
CA THR A 505 23.69 -14.05 -17.58
C THR A 505 23.70 -15.57 -17.51
N GLN A 506 24.18 -16.16 -16.41
CA GLN A 506 24.18 -17.62 -16.23
C GLN A 506 22.77 -18.22 -16.25
N ILE A 507 21.80 -17.59 -15.56
CA ILE A 507 20.40 -18.03 -15.56
C ILE A 507 19.80 -17.89 -16.96
N LYS A 508 20.04 -16.76 -17.64
CA LYS A 508 19.60 -16.52 -19.03
C LYS A 508 20.12 -17.59 -19.98
N ASP A 509 21.40 -17.90 -19.89
CA ASP A 509 22.04 -18.92 -20.74
C ASP A 509 21.48 -20.31 -20.42
N ALA A 510 21.21 -20.62 -19.15
CA ALA A 510 20.56 -21.88 -18.76
C ALA A 510 19.14 -22.00 -19.34
N ILE A 511 18.34 -20.93 -19.30
CA ILE A 511 16.99 -20.91 -19.90
C ILE A 511 17.07 -21.27 -21.39
N VAL A 512 18.02 -20.67 -22.11
CA VAL A 512 18.19 -20.93 -23.55
C VAL A 512 18.75 -22.33 -23.82
N ASN A 513 19.77 -22.76 -23.09
CA ASN A 513 20.49 -24.00 -23.38
C ASN A 513 19.72 -25.26 -22.92
N VAL A 514 18.92 -25.15 -21.86
CA VAL A 514 18.22 -26.29 -21.26
C VAL A 514 16.77 -26.37 -21.74
N LEU A 515 16.05 -25.25 -21.77
CA LEU A 515 14.58 -25.23 -21.96
C LEU A 515 14.15 -24.96 -23.40
N TRP A 516 15.05 -24.49 -24.28
CA TRP A 516 14.72 -24.38 -25.70
C TRP A 516 14.68 -25.76 -26.36
N ASN A 517 13.53 -26.13 -26.90
CA ASN A 517 13.39 -27.31 -27.75
C ASN A 517 13.59 -26.91 -29.22
N PRO A 518 14.74 -27.22 -29.85
CA PRO A 518 15.01 -26.81 -31.22
C PRO A 518 14.12 -27.51 -32.25
N ASN A 519 13.62 -28.72 -31.95
CA ASN A 519 12.77 -29.50 -32.86
C ASN A 519 11.36 -28.91 -32.95
N ARG A 520 10.87 -28.33 -31.85
CA ARG A 520 9.54 -27.72 -31.77
C ARG A 520 9.58 -26.19 -31.82
N GLN A 521 10.76 -25.59 -31.76
CA GLN A 521 10.99 -24.14 -31.70
C GLN A 521 10.12 -23.47 -30.62
N LEU A 522 10.17 -24.03 -29.41
CA LEU A 522 9.41 -23.59 -28.24
C LEU A 522 10.30 -23.67 -27.00
N PHE A 523 10.07 -22.79 -26.04
CA PHE A 523 10.57 -22.97 -24.68
C PHE A 523 9.62 -23.90 -23.95
N GLU A 524 10.13 -25.02 -23.45
CA GLU A 524 9.36 -26.07 -22.80
C GLU A 524 10.02 -26.42 -21.47
N HIS A 525 9.22 -26.68 -20.44
CA HIS A 525 9.72 -27.22 -19.18
C HIS A 525 10.45 -28.55 -19.44
N ARG A 526 11.33 -28.96 -18.53
CA ARG A 526 12.14 -30.17 -18.75
C ARG A 526 12.10 -31.12 -17.57
N LEU A 527 11.62 -32.34 -17.76
CA LEU A 527 11.58 -33.35 -16.70
C LEU A 527 13.00 -33.70 -16.25
N LYS A 528 13.26 -33.63 -14.95
CA LYS A 528 14.58 -33.92 -14.38
C LYS A 528 14.97 -35.39 -14.49
N SER A 529 14.00 -36.28 -14.36
CA SER A 529 14.23 -37.72 -14.35
C SER A 529 14.68 -38.27 -15.71
N THR A 530 14.25 -37.67 -16.81
CA THR A 530 14.47 -38.18 -18.18
C THR A 530 15.12 -37.16 -19.12
N ASN A 531 15.23 -35.89 -18.71
CA ASN A 531 15.61 -34.75 -19.55
C ASN A 531 14.68 -34.51 -20.76
N GLU A 532 13.48 -35.09 -20.76
CA GLU A 532 12.47 -34.87 -21.79
C GLU A 532 11.87 -33.46 -21.68
N TRP A 533 11.72 -32.78 -22.81
CA TRP A 533 10.89 -31.56 -22.88
C TRP A 533 9.41 -31.92 -22.70
N VAL A 534 8.74 -31.19 -21.82
CA VAL A 534 7.32 -31.36 -21.52
C VAL A 534 6.50 -30.74 -22.66
N PRO A 535 5.70 -31.54 -23.39
CA PRO A 535 5.01 -31.08 -24.60
C PRO A 535 3.76 -30.24 -24.32
N TRP A 536 3.22 -30.31 -23.11
CA TRP A 536 2.05 -29.55 -22.64
C TRP A 536 2.50 -28.21 -22.05
N LYS A 537 1.85 -27.13 -22.48
CA LYS A 537 2.33 -25.76 -22.36
C LYS A 537 1.31 -24.88 -21.67
N GLU A 538 1.79 -23.80 -21.09
CA GLU A 538 1.01 -22.74 -20.48
C GLU A 538 1.69 -21.37 -20.74
N ILE A 539 1.04 -20.27 -20.36
CA ILE A 539 1.63 -18.93 -20.50
C ILE A 539 2.94 -18.79 -19.71
N ASN A 540 3.18 -19.62 -18.69
CA ASN A 540 4.43 -19.70 -17.92
C ASN A 540 5.66 -19.98 -18.80
N ASN A 541 5.48 -20.71 -19.91
CA ASN A 541 6.54 -20.96 -20.89
C ASN A 541 7.08 -19.66 -21.54
N TYR A 542 6.31 -18.57 -21.47
CA TYR A 542 6.64 -17.28 -22.09
C TYR A 542 7.15 -16.22 -21.11
N TYR A 543 7.33 -16.54 -19.82
CA TYR A 543 7.92 -15.62 -18.86
C TYR A 543 9.32 -15.14 -19.28
N PRO A 544 10.19 -15.97 -19.89
CA PRO A 544 11.46 -15.50 -20.45
C PRO A 544 11.32 -14.35 -21.47
N PHE A 545 10.27 -14.33 -22.29
CA PHE A 545 10.02 -13.20 -23.20
C PHE A 545 9.60 -11.95 -22.43
N SER A 546 8.71 -12.13 -21.44
CA SER A 546 8.17 -11.03 -20.61
C SER A 546 9.25 -10.24 -19.88
N VAL A 547 10.33 -10.91 -19.45
CA VAL A 547 11.46 -10.28 -18.75
C VAL A 547 12.65 -9.95 -19.65
N GLY A 548 12.58 -10.24 -20.96
CA GLY A 548 13.68 -9.97 -21.90
C GLY A 548 14.88 -10.93 -21.77
N ALA A 549 14.68 -12.14 -21.27
CA ALA A 549 15.72 -13.18 -21.22
C ALA A 549 15.95 -13.86 -22.58
N VAL A 550 14.97 -13.83 -23.49
CA VAL A 550 15.08 -14.49 -24.80
C VAL A 550 15.92 -13.66 -25.78
N PRO A 551 16.91 -14.25 -26.49
CA PRO A 551 17.60 -13.55 -27.56
C PRO A 551 16.63 -13.18 -28.69
N ASN A 552 16.66 -11.92 -29.16
CA ASN A 552 15.80 -11.46 -30.24
C ASN A 552 16.32 -11.92 -31.62
N THR A 553 16.10 -13.20 -31.95
CA THR A 553 16.43 -13.78 -33.26
C THR A 553 15.17 -14.32 -33.95
N ALA A 554 15.22 -14.55 -35.26
CA ALA A 554 14.10 -15.16 -35.99
C ALA A 554 13.74 -16.55 -35.43
N THR A 555 14.74 -17.34 -35.01
CA THR A 555 14.57 -18.68 -34.47
C THR A 555 13.74 -18.69 -33.19
N TYR A 556 14.11 -17.87 -32.20
CA TYR A 556 13.41 -17.89 -30.91
C TYR A 556 12.01 -17.28 -31.02
N ARG A 557 11.83 -16.26 -31.87
CA ARG A 557 10.52 -15.64 -32.11
C ARG A 557 9.46 -16.63 -32.60
N GLN A 558 9.85 -17.73 -33.25
CA GLN A 558 8.92 -18.78 -33.66
C GLN A 558 8.08 -19.33 -32.50
N ALA A 559 8.54 -19.24 -31.25
CA ALA A 559 7.75 -19.66 -30.11
C ALA A 559 6.42 -18.89 -29.99
N LEU A 560 6.39 -17.61 -30.40
CA LEU A 560 5.22 -16.73 -30.30
C LEU A 560 4.08 -17.12 -31.25
N ARG A 561 4.34 -18.00 -32.24
CA ARG A 561 3.35 -18.41 -33.25
C ARG A 561 2.06 -19.01 -32.67
N LEU A 562 2.12 -19.55 -31.46
CA LEU A 562 0.94 -20.15 -30.82
C LEU A 562 -0.09 -19.11 -30.40
N TYR A 563 0.27 -17.82 -30.29
CA TYR A 563 -0.70 -16.75 -29.98
C TYR A 563 -1.54 -16.30 -31.19
N ASP A 564 -1.16 -16.73 -32.40
CA ASP A 564 -1.97 -16.55 -33.62
C ASP A 564 -3.07 -17.61 -33.76
N ASP A 565 -3.19 -18.56 -32.82
CA ASP A 565 -4.23 -19.59 -32.86
C ASP A 565 -5.10 -19.53 -31.58
N PRO A 566 -6.38 -19.12 -31.67
CA PRO A 566 -7.27 -19.08 -30.50
C PRO A 566 -7.58 -20.48 -29.93
N ALA A 567 -7.32 -21.57 -30.65
CA ALA A 567 -7.39 -22.93 -30.10
C ALA A 567 -6.19 -23.28 -29.22
N GLN A 568 -5.12 -22.48 -29.27
CA GLN A 568 -3.94 -22.58 -28.40
C GLN A 568 -4.06 -21.59 -27.24
N TYR A 569 -4.07 -20.28 -27.55
CA TYR A 569 -4.16 -19.20 -26.57
C TYR A 569 -5.22 -18.17 -27.01
N PRO A 570 -6.47 -18.28 -26.52
CA PRO A 570 -7.50 -17.29 -26.79
C PRO A 570 -7.27 -16.01 -26.00
N VAL A 571 -7.63 -14.85 -26.58
CA VAL A 571 -7.66 -13.56 -25.86
C VAL A 571 -8.69 -13.58 -24.72
N PHE A 572 -9.84 -14.24 -24.94
CA PHE A 572 -10.84 -14.42 -23.89
C PHE A 572 -11.60 -15.75 -24.07
N PRO A 573 -11.81 -16.54 -22.99
CA PRO A 573 -11.26 -16.30 -21.65
C PRO A 573 -9.74 -16.43 -21.61
N PHE A 574 -9.08 -15.56 -20.87
CA PHE A 574 -7.62 -15.42 -20.85
C PHE A 574 -6.97 -16.50 -19.96
N TYR A 575 -7.01 -17.76 -20.40
CA TYR A 575 -6.48 -18.91 -19.64
C TYR A 575 -4.96 -18.88 -19.47
N THR A 576 -4.47 -19.68 -18.52
CA THR A 576 -3.04 -20.01 -18.38
C THR A 576 -2.66 -21.18 -19.27
N ALA A 577 -3.43 -22.28 -19.21
CA ALA A 577 -3.16 -23.46 -20.02
C ALA A 577 -3.35 -23.17 -21.51
N ASN A 578 -2.46 -23.74 -22.32
CA ASN A 578 -2.72 -23.91 -23.73
C ASN A 578 -3.96 -24.81 -23.92
N GLN A 579 -4.95 -24.35 -24.67
CA GLN A 579 -6.25 -25.02 -24.74
C GLN A 579 -6.21 -26.33 -25.55
N ALA A 580 -5.33 -26.44 -26.55
CA ALA A 580 -5.10 -27.69 -27.26
C ALA A 580 -4.45 -28.75 -26.35
N ASP A 581 -3.46 -28.34 -25.56
CA ASP A 581 -2.84 -29.25 -24.58
C ASP A 581 -3.80 -29.59 -23.43
N LYS A 582 -4.65 -28.65 -23.03
CA LYS A 582 -5.70 -28.86 -22.03
C LYS A 582 -6.69 -29.94 -22.49
N GLN A 583 -7.08 -29.91 -23.76
CA GLN A 583 -7.91 -30.95 -24.36
C GLN A 583 -7.19 -32.31 -24.35
N ALA A 584 -5.89 -32.35 -24.67
CA ALA A 584 -5.10 -33.57 -24.60
C ALA A 584 -4.97 -34.10 -23.17
N ALA A 585 -4.78 -33.22 -22.18
CA ALA A 585 -4.72 -33.56 -20.77
C ALA A 585 -6.05 -34.13 -20.26
N ALA A 586 -7.18 -33.53 -20.66
CA ALA A 586 -8.51 -34.04 -20.36
C ALA A 586 -8.75 -35.43 -20.97
N ALA A 587 -8.35 -35.64 -22.23
CA ALA A 587 -8.43 -36.96 -22.88
C ALA A 587 -7.54 -38.02 -22.19
N ALA A 588 -6.45 -37.60 -21.55
CA ALA A 588 -5.58 -38.43 -20.74
C ALA A 588 -6.06 -38.62 -19.28
N GLY A 589 -7.23 -38.09 -18.92
CA GLY A 589 -7.82 -38.22 -17.58
C GLY A 589 -7.39 -37.18 -16.55
N ASN A 590 -6.65 -36.14 -16.96
CA ASN A 590 -6.14 -35.07 -16.08
C ASN A 590 -6.62 -33.67 -16.54
N PRO A 591 -7.95 -33.41 -16.50
CA PRO A 591 -8.51 -32.19 -17.08
C PRO A 591 -8.07 -30.90 -16.37
N GLY A 592 -7.69 -30.95 -15.09
CA GLY A 592 -7.43 -29.74 -14.30
C GLY A 592 -8.67 -28.83 -14.17
N SER A 593 -8.45 -27.55 -13.84
CA SER A 593 -9.51 -26.52 -13.86
C SER A 593 -9.54 -25.80 -15.20
N ASN A 594 -10.66 -25.19 -15.59
CA ASN A 594 -10.71 -24.22 -16.69
C ASN A 594 -11.11 -22.83 -16.16
N ASN A 595 -10.47 -22.44 -15.07
CA ASN A 595 -10.69 -21.15 -14.42
C ASN A 595 -9.84 -20.08 -15.12
N PHE A 596 -10.32 -18.84 -15.12
CA PHE A 596 -9.56 -17.68 -15.57
C PHE A 596 -9.79 -16.51 -14.61
N SER A 597 -8.78 -15.65 -14.49
CA SER A 597 -8.72 -14.58 -13.51
C SER A 597 -7.82 -13.44 -13.99
N THR A 598 -7.90 -12.31 -13.31
CA THR A 598 -7.03 -11.14 -13.55
C THR A 598 -5.55 -11.52 -13.44
N ILE A 599 -5.17 -12.52 -12.64
CA ILE A 599 -3.78 -12.99 -12.54
C ILE A 599 -3.25 -13.48 -13.89
N ASN A 600 -4.10 -14.17 -14.66
CA ASN A 600 -3.72 -14.71 -15.96
C ASN A 600 -3.61 -13.58 -17.00
N SER A 601 -4.56 -12.64 -17.03
CA SER A 601 -4.49 -11.48 -17.92
C SER A 601 -3.30 -10.57 -17.59
N THR A 602 -2.97 -10.37 -16.30
CA THR A 602 -1.80 -9.59 -15.84
C THR A 602 -0.51 -10.10 -16.48
N VAL A 603 -0.32 -11.41 -16.43
CA VAL A 603 0.85 -12.08 -17.02
C VAL A 603 0.85 -11.99 -18.55
N GLN A 604 -0.31 -12.16 -19.18
CA GLN A 604 -0.42 -11.96 -20.63
C GLN A 604 -0.11 -10.51 -21.03
N PHE A 605 -0.57 -9.51 -20.27
CA PHE A 605 -0.20 -8.11 -20.51
C PHE A 605 1.31 -7.90 -20.42
N ARG A 606 2.01 -8.49 -19.43
CA ARG A 606 3.47 -8.44 -19.34
C ARG A 606 4.14 -9.03 -20.58
N LEU A 607 3.62 -10.14 -21.11
CA LEU A 607 4.11 -10.74 -22.35
C LEU A 607 3.92 -9.81 -23.54
N TYR A 608 2.68 -9.35 -23.80
CA TYR A 608 2.42 -8.44 -24.91
C TYR A 608 3.22 -7.14 -24.79
N SER A 609 3.33 -6.59 -23.58
CA SER A 609 4.11 -5.38 -23.27
C SER A 609 5.56 -5.53 -23.73
N SER A 610 6.22 -6.64 -23.40
CA SER A 610 7.58 -6.92 -23.86
C SER A 610 7.64 -7.24 -25.35
N VAL A 611 6.77 -8.14 -25.84
CA VAL A 611 6.80 -8.66 -27.21
C VAL A 611 6.60 -7.56 -28.25
N LEU A 612 5.58 -6.72 -28.07
CA LEU A 612 5.24 -5.68 -29.04
C LEU A 612 6.32 -4.57 -29.13
N ARG A 613 7.21 -4.47 -28.15
CA ARG A 613 8.34 -3.51 -28.17
C ARG A 613 9.65 -4.12 -28.63
N ASN A 614 9.93 -5.35 -28.21
CA ASN A 614 11.27 -5.92 -28.30
C ASN A 614 11.39 -7.02 -29.35
N TYR A 615 10.30 -7.65 -29.77
CA TYR A 615 10.33 -8.83 -30.65
C TYR A 615 9.43 -8.62 -31.86
N PRO A 616 9.96 -8.09 -32.98
CA PRO A 616 9.16 -7.87 -34.18
C PRO A 616 8.53 -9.18 -34.64
N ASN A 617 7.21 -9.24 -34.76
CA ASN A 617 6.50 -10.49 -35.04
C ASN A 617 5.18 -10.21 -35.77
N SER A 618 4.56 -11.26 -36.29
CA SER A 618 3.27 -11.20 -37.01
C SER A 618 2.13 -11.91 -36.28
N TRP A 619 2.37 -12.46 -35.09
CA TRP A 619 1.45 -13.35 -34.37
C TRP A 619 0.74 -12.69 -33.20
N MET A 620 1.30 -11.59 -32.69
CA MET A 620 0.74 -10.81 -31.60
C MET A 620 0.65 -9.36 -32.06
N SER A 621 -0.53 -8.76 -31.98
CA SER A 621 -0.78 -7.39 -32.45
C SER A 621 -1.27 -6.45 -31.34
N ALA A 622 -1.18 -5.14 -31.59
CA ALA A 622 -1.80 -4.14 -30.71
C ALA A 622 -3.33 -4.27 -30.66
N THR A 623 -3.95 -4.83 -31.70
CA THR A 623 -5.39 -5.13 -31.70
C THR A 623 -5.73 -6.24 -30.70
N ASP A 624 -4.91 -7.28 -30.61
CA ASP A 624 -5.12 -8.37 -29.64
C ASP A 624 -4.92 -7.88 -28.21
N TYR A 625 -3.90 -7.04 -27.99
CA TYR A 625 -3.72 -6.33 -26.73
C TYR A 625 -4.94 -5.49 -26.35
N LYS A 626 -5.50 -4.73 -27.31
CA LYS A 626 -6.72 -3.95 -27.08
C LYS A 626 -7.89 -4.85 -26.71
N LYS A 627 -8.09 -5.98 -27.41
CA LYS A 627 -9.16 -6.94 -27.08
C LYS A 627 -8.97 -7.50 -25.66
N LEU A 628 -7.73 -7.85 -25.28
CA LEU A 628 -7.42 -8.32 -23.93
C LEU A 628 -7.75 -7.25 -22.87
N LEU A 629 -7.38 -5.99 -23.11
CA LEU A 629 -7.73 -4.86 -22.23
C LEU A 629 -9.25 -4.74 -22.03
N TYR A 630 -10.02 -4.79 -23.11
CA TYR A 630 -11.47 -4.66 -23.06
C TYR A 630 -12.14 -5.86 -22.36
N TRP A 631 -11.72 -7.09 -22.67
CA TRP A 631 -12.27 -8.29 -22.03
C TRP A 631 -11.87 -8.42 -20.56
N ASN A 632 -10.66 -8.01 -20.19
CA ASN A 632 -10.22 -7.92 -18.79
C ASN A 632 -11.12 -6.96 -17.98
N THR A 633 -11.47 -5.80 -18.55
CA THR A 633 -12.43 -4.88 -17.93
C THR A 633 -13.84 -5.47 -17.88
N TRP A 634 -14.31 -6.10 -18.96
CA TRP A 634 -15.64 -6.68 -19.03
C TRP A 634 -15.86 -7.80 -18.00
N ALA A 635 -14.87 -8.67 -17.80
CA ALA A 635 -14.96 -9.77 -16.84
C ALA A 635 -15.19 -9.28 -15.40
N GLN A 636 -14.70 -8.09 -15.06
CA GLN A 636 -14.88 -7.45 -13.74
C GLN A 636 -16.24 -6.78 -13.57
N TYR A 637 -17.11 -6.75 -14.57
CA TYR A 637 -18.49 -6.28 -14.45
C TYR A 637 -19.45 -7.47 -14.49
N VAL A 638 -20.37 -7.58 -13.53
CA VAL A 638 -21.39 -8.63 -13.55
C VAL A 638 -22.24 -8.48 -14.81
N GLY A 639 -22.12 -9.44 -15.73
CA GLY A 639 -22.78 -9.42 -17.03
C GLY A 639 -22.35 -8.26 -17.95
N GLY A 640 -21.16 -7.68 -17.77
CA GLY A 640 -20.72 -6.52 -18.54
C GLY A 640 -21.41 -5.20 -18.17
N ASN A 641 -22.24 -5.19 -17.12
CA ASN A 641 -22.95 -4.01 -16.67
C ASN A 641 -22.07 -3.15 -15.76
N THR A 642 -21.73 -1.95 -16.23
CA THR A 642 -20.87 -0.99 -15.54
C THR A 642 -21.42 -0.51 -14.20
N GLN A 643 -22.70 -0.71 -13.90
CA GLN A 643 -23.28 -0.48 -12.57
C GLN A 643 -22.72 -1.43 -11.52
N TRP A 644 -22.27 -2.63 -11.92
CA TRP A 644 -21.95 -3.73 -11.02
C TRP A 644 -20.50 -4.23 -11.14
N PRO A 645 -19.48 -3.41 -10.84
CA PRO A 645 -18.11 -3.89 -10.78
C PRO A 645 -17.92 -4.87 -9.60
N ASP A 646 -17.41 -6.04 -9.89
CA ASP A 646 -17.04 -7.05 -8.92
C ASP A 646 -15.87 -7.90 -9.46
N ALA A 647 -14.65 -7.57 -9.06
CA ALA A 647 -13.50 -8.43 -9.33
C ALA A 647 -13.55 -9.63 -8.37
N ASN A 648 -13.90 -10.80 -8.88
CA ASN A 648 -13.82 -12.04 -8.11
C ASN A 648 -12.39 -12.58 -8.15
N GLU A 649 -12.05 -13.49 -7.25
CA GLU A 649 -10.77 -14.20 -7.29
C GLU A 649 -10.57 -14.92 -8.64
N PHE A 650 -11.61 -15.58 -9.14
CA PHE A 650 -11.61 -16.18 -10.47
C PHE A 650 -13.02 -16.32 -11.04
N TRP A 651 -13.05 -16.67 -12.33
CA TRP A 651 -14.25 -16.96 -13.10
C TRP A 651 -14.11 -18.30 -13.79
N ALA A 652 -15.24 -18.93 -14.10
CA ALA A 652 -15.29 -20.19 -14.83
C ALA A 652 -16.59 -20.28 -15.64
N ASN A 653 -16.73 -21.38 -16.40
CA ASN A 653 -17.94 -21.71 -17.16
C ASN A 653 -18.35 -20.57 -18.13
N TRP A 654 -17.38 -20.04 -18.88
CA TRP A 654 -17.70 -19.17 -20.01
C TRP A 654 -18.51 -19.93 -21.05
N ASN A 655 -19.70 -19.43 -21.39
CA ASN A 655 -20.62 -20.09 -22.32
C ASN A 655 -20.64 -19.48 -23.74
N GLY A 656 -19.72 -18.56 -24.03
CA GLY A 656 -19.66 -17.83 -25.31
C GLY A 656 -20.34 -16.46 -25.29
N THR A 657 -21.20 -16.18 -24.30
CA THR A 657 -21.90 -14.89 -24.15
C THR A 657 -21.86 -14.33 -22.73
N GLY A 658 -21.67 -15.17 -21.72
CA GLY A 658 -21.66 -14.82 -20.32
C GLY A 658 -20.72 -15.69 -19.48
N ILE A 659 -20.35 -15.17 -18.31
CA ILE A 659 -19.63 -15.90 -17.27
C ILE A 659 -20.68 -16.53 -16.33
N ASP A 660 -20.87 -17.84 -16.42
CA ASP A 660 -21.90 -18.52 -15.60
C ASP A 660 -21.44 -18.77 -14.16
N TYR A 661 -20.12 -18.76 -13.90
CA TYR A 661 -19.58 -18.89 -12.55
C TYR A 661 -18.59 -17.78 -12.21
N ARG A 662 -18.89 -17.07 -11.11
CA ARG A 662 -18.01 -16.09 -10.46
C ARG A 662 -17.71 -16.62 -9.05
N SER A 663 -16.44 -16.66 -8.66
CA SER A 663 -16.04 -17.24 -7.38
C SER A 663 -16.54 -16.42 -6.18
N TRP A 664 -16.56 -17.06 -5.00
CA TRP A 664 -17.19 -16.54 -3.77
C TRP A 664 -16.37 -15.46 -3.05
N ILE A 665 -15.15 -15.16 -3.49
CA ILE A 665 -14.35 -14.06 -2.97
C ILE A 665 -14.58 -12.86 -3.89
N HIS A 666 -15.13 -11.80 -3.31
CA HIS A 666 -15.56 -10.58 -4.01
C HIS A 666 -14.61 -9.42 -3.77
N HIS A 667 -14.61 -8.46 -4.69
CA HIS A 667 -13.77 -7.26 -4.62
C HIS A 667 -12.28 -7.57 -4.34
N ASN A 668 -11.77 -8.61 -5.00
CA ASN A 668 -10.41 -9.13 -4.86
C ASN A 668 -9.42 -8.38 -5.77
N ILE A 669 -8.12 -8.53 -5.47
CA ILE A 669 -6.99 -8.07 -6.27
C ILE A 669 -6.07 -9.21 -6.72
N LEU A 670 -6.59 -10.37 -7.13
CA LEU A 670 -5.76 -11.45 -7.70
C LEU A 670 -5.21 -11.06 -9.09
N GLY A 671 -4.23 -10.16 -9.14
CA GLY A 671 -3.66 -9.56 -10.36
C GLY A 671 -3.86 -8.04 -10.48
N SER A 672 -3.18 -7.44 -11.47
CA SER A 672 -3.11 -6.00 -11.70
C SER A 672 -3.33 -5.59 -13.15
N SER A 673 -3.84 -4.39 -13.38
CA SER A 673 -4.05 -3.92 -14.76
C SER A 673 -4.13 -2.41 -14.97
N ASN A 674 -4.07 -1.55 -13.94
CA ASN A 674 -4.05 -0.10 -14.19
C ASN A 674 -2.74 0.34 -14.83
N TRP A 675 -1.64 -0.34 -14.49
CA TRP A 675 -0.33 -0.11 -15.12
C TRP A 675 -0.36 -0.27 -16.63
N THR A 676 -1.25 -1.08 -17.21
CA THR A 676 -1.38 -1.26 -18.67
C THR A 676 -1.67 0.06 -19.38
N VAL A 677 -2.53 0.92 -18.82
CA VAL A 677 -2.83 2.22 -19.43
C VAL A 677 -1.66 3.18 -19.27
N ILE A 678 -0.97 3.14 -18.12
CA ILE A 678 0.14 4.06 -17.80
C ILE A 678 1.40 3.69 -18.58
N GLU A 679 1.78 2.42 -18.56
CA GLU A 679 3.02 1.89 -19.12
C GLU A 679 2.91 1.52 -20.58
N ASP A 680 1.76 1.01 -21.01
CA ASP A 680 1.58 0.52 -22.37
C ASP A 680 0.84 1.50 -23.25
N VAL A 681 -0.38 1.90 -22.92
CA VAL A 681 -1.12 2.84 -23.79
C VAL A 681 -0.43 4.22 -23.80
N ALA A 682 -0.17 4.79 -22.62
CA ALA A 682 0.58 6.03 -22.45
C ALA A 682 2.10 5.84 -22.44
N GLY A 683 2.59 4.59 -22.54
CA GLY A 683 3.98 4.30 -22.86
C GLY A 683 5.03 4.56 -21.77
N LEU A 684 4.70 5.04 -20.57
CA LEU A 684 5.73 5.45 -19.59
C LEU A 684 6.65 4.28 -19.22
N ARG A 685 7.96 4.39 -19.46
CA ARG A 685 8.98 3.40 -19.06
C ARG A 685 9.83 3.90 -17.89
N PRO A 686 9.82 3.20 -16.72
CA PRO A 686 10.73 3.49 -15.62
C PRO A 686 12.21 3.38 -16.05
N ARG A 687 13.07 4.26 -15.52
CA ARG A 687 14.50 4.36 -15.89
C ARG A 687 15.40 4.52 -14.66
N ASN A 688 16.71 4.30 -14.85
CA ASN A 688 17.73 4.51 -13.82
C ASN A 688 18.37 5.92 -13.87
N ASP A 689 18.18 6.66 -14.95
CA ASP A 689 18.66 8.04 -15.13
C ASP A 689 17.51 9.05 -15.01
N ALA A 690 17.80 10.35 -15.15
CA ALA A 690 16.80 11.42 -15.05
C ALA A 690 15.84 11.52 -16.26
N LYS A 691 16.13 10.84 -17.38
CA LYS A 691 15.34 10.96 -18.61
C LYS A 691 13.94 10.38 -18.43
N VAL A 692 13.01 10.87 -19.24
CA VAL A 692 11.64 10.31 -19.34
C VAL A 692 11.50 9.62 -20.69
N GLU A 693 11.14 8.34 -20.66
CA GLU A 693 10.91 7.54 -21.86
C GLU A 693 9.45 7.15 -21.96
N LEU A 694 8.89 7.38 -23.13
CA LEU A 694 7.58 6.91 -23.52
C LEU A 694 7.70 5.94 -24.70
N SER A 695 7.20 4.73 -24.57
CA SER A 695 7.12 3.72 -25.63
C SER A 695 5.70 3.15 -25.70
N PRO A 696 4.76 3.86 -26.34
CA PRO A 696 3.35 3.48 -26.36
C PRO A 696 3.09 2.24 -27.23
N ILE A 697 2.10 1.43 -26.85
CA ILE A 697 1.46 0.43 -27.70
C ILE A 697 0.22 1.11 -28.31
N ASN A 698 0.31 1.46 -29.59
CA ASN A 698 -0.77 2.16 -30.28
C ASN A 698 -1.97 1.22 -30.52
N ILE A 699 -2.97 1.30 -29.63
CA ILE A 699 -4.23 0.56 -29.72
C ILE A 699 -5.34 1.32 -30.49
N GLY A 700 -5.00 2.42 -31.18
CA GLY A 700 -5.93 3.21 -31.97
C GLY A 700 -6.98 3.95 -31.14
N TRP A 701 -6.64 4.38 -29.92
CA TRP A 701 -7.43 5.39 -29.21
C TRP A 701 -7.05 6.79 -29.71
N SER A 702 -8.05 7.62 -30.00
CA SER A 702 -7.81 8.96 -30.52
C SER A 702 -7.34 9.96 -29.45
N HIS A 703 -7.60 9.67 -28.18
CA HIS A 703 -7.14 10.50 -27.07
C HIS A 703 -6.93 9.68 -25.81
N PHE A 704 -6.08 10.16 -24.92
CA PHE A 704 -6.00 9.76 -23.52
C PHE A 704 -5.18 10.78 -22.73
N THR A 705 -5.32 10.76 -21.41
CA THR A 705 -4.43 11.46 -20.49
C THR A 705 -4.14 10.58 -19.28
N VAL A 706 -2.87 10.56 -18.87
CA VAL A 706 -2.43 10.08 -17.57
C VAL A 706 -1.83 11.28 -16.85
N ASN A 707 -2.52 11.79 -15.86
CA ASN A 707 -2.27 13.09 -15.27
C ASN A 707 -1.79 12.95 -13.81
N ASN A 708 -0.79 13.76 -13.47
CA ASN A 708 -0.29 13.94 -12.10
C ASN A 708 0.31 12.68 -11.44
N LEU A 709 1.08 11.90 -12.19
CA LEU A 709 1.94 10.86 -11.61
C LEU A 709 3.04 11.52 -10.77
N ARG A 710 3.31 11.00 -9.57
CA ARG A 710 4.46 11.47 -8.78
C ARG A 710 5.73 10.80 -9.26
N TYR A 711 6.55 11.52 -10.02
CA TYR A 711 7.76 11.01 -10.66
C TYR A 711 8.98 11.76 -10.17
N ARG A 712 9.75 11.13 -9.26
CA ARG A 712 11.05 11.60 -8.76
C ARG A 712 11.04 13.05 -8.22
N GLY A 713 9.98 13.38 -7.48
CA GLY A 713 9.81 14.70 -6.87
C GLY A 713 9.11 15.74 -7.76
N ALA A 714 8.76 15.39 -8.99
CA ALA A 714 7.95 16.20 -9.90
C ALA A 714 6.60 15.52 -10.20
N ASP A 715 5.66 16.30 -10.71
CA ASP A 715 4.38 15.80 -11.21
C ASP A 715 4.46 15.62 -12.73
N LEU A 716 4.31 14.38 -13.20
CA LEU A 716 4.39 13.99 -14.60
C LEU A 716 2.99 13.75 -15.16
N SER A 717 2.66 14.39 -16.27
CA SER A 717 1.46 14.09 -17.05
C SER A 717 1.82 13.76 -18.50
N VAL A 718 1.12 12.78 -19.07
CA VAL A 718 1.23 12.35 -20.47
C VAL A 718 -0.14 12.52 -21.12
N VAL A 719 -0.19 13.21 -22.27
CA VAL A 719 -1.44 13.45 -23.01
C VAL A 719 -1.26 13.08 -24.47
N TRP A 720 -2.24 12.37 -25.03
CA TRP A 720 -2.40 12.13 -26.45
C TRP A 720 -3.73 12.72 -26.91
N ASP A 721 -3.71 13.55 -27.95
CA ASP A 721 -4.88 14.03 -28.67
C ASP A 721 -4.57 13.96 -30.17
N ASP A 722 -5.23 13.06 -30.89
CA ASP A 722 -4.89 12.69 -32.26
C ASP A 722 -5.04 13.89 -33.22
N PRO A 723 -3.96 14.37 -33.87
CA PRO A 723 -4.07 15.42 -34.87
C PRO A 723 -4.91 15.03 -36.09
N ALA A 724 -5.10 13.73 -36.37
CA ALA A 724 -5.80 13.25 -37.56
C ALA A 724 -7.34 13.24 -37.44
N ASP A 725 -7.91 13.21 -36.23
CA ASP A 725 -9.36 12.98 -36.04
C ASP A 725 -10.23 14.26 -36.12
N SER A 726 -9.62 15.44 -36.30
CA SER A 726 -10.27 16.76 -36.34
C SER A 726 -11.07 17.17 -35.08
N VAL A 727 -11.04 16.41 -33.98
CA VAL A 727 -11.74 16.72 -32.71
C VAL A 727 -10.74 17.20 -31.66
N THR A 728 -11.03 18.28 -30.93
CA THR A 728 -10.19 18.68 -29.78
C THR A 728 -10.78 18.08 -28.52
N HIS A 729 -10.11 17.08 -27.94
CA HIS A 729 -10.59 16.36 -26.75
C HIS A 729 -10.18 17.07 -25.46
N TYR A 730 -9.01 17.72 -25.46
CA TYR A 730 -8.48 18.45 -24.30
C TYR A 730 -8.24 19.93 -24.63
N PRO A 731 -9.26 20.81 -24.48
CA PRO A 731 -9.12 22.24 -24.76
C PRO A 731 -7.94 22.88 -24.00
N GLY A 732 -7.10 23.62 -24.73
CA GLY A 732 -5.91 24.26 -24.17
C GLY A 732 -4.66 23.38 -24.14
N ILE A 733 -4.78 22.09 -24.47
CA ILE A 733 -3.65 21.18 -24.69
C ILE A 733 -3.39 21.08 -26.21
N PRO A 734 -2.13 21.12 -26.67
CA PRO A 734 -1.83 20.91 -28.08
C PRO A 734 -2.20 19.48 -28.51
N LYS A 735 -2.68 19.36 -29.75
CA LYS A 735 -2.74 18.06 -30.42
C LYS A 735 -1.35 17.44 -30.56
N GLY A 736 -1.31 16.11 -30.52
CA GLY A 736 -0.11 15.29 -30.52
C GLY A 736 0.15 14.62 -29.16
N TYR A 737 1.31 14.01 -29.05
CA TYR A 737 1.74 13.21 -27.91
C TYR A 737 2.70 14.01 -27.03
N SER A 738 2.23 14.43 -25.85
CA SER A 738 2.87 15.45 -25.03
C SER A 738 3.23 14.98 -23.63
N ILE A 739 4.37 15.47 -23.12
CA ILE A 739 4.77 15.37 -21.71
C ILE A 739 4.59 16.74 -21.05
N PHE A 740 4.09 16.72 -19.83
CA PHE A 740 4.06 17.85 -18.91
C PHE A 740 4.78 17.52 -17.62
N ILE A 741 5.55 18.48 -17.11
CA ILE A 741 6.21 18.41 -15.80
C ILE A 741 5.71 19.59 -14.95
N ASN A 742 5.16 19.29 -13.78
CA ASN A 742 4.55 20.27 -12.87
C ASN A 742 3.53 21.17 -13.59
N GLY A 743 2.69 20.57 -14.45
CA GLY A 743 1.68 21.26 -15.25
C GLY A 743 2.20 22.01 -16.49
N ASN A 744 3.52 22.11 -16.68
CA ASN A 744 4.12 22.81 -17.82
C ASN A 744 4.47 21.83 -18.94
N ARG A 745 4.12 22.16 -20.19
CA ARG A 745 4.48 21.35 -21.36
C ARG A 745 5.99 21.34 -21.54
N VAL A 746 6.59 20.16 -21.74
CA VAL A 746 8.04 20.02 -21.93
C VAL A 746 8.44 19.37 -23.25
N ALA A 747 7.58 18.53 -23.83
CA ALA A 747 7.79 17.89 -25.12
C ALA A 747 6.46 17.61 -25.81
N THR A 748 6.42 17.70 -27.13
CA THR A 748 5.32 17.21 -27.97
C THR A 748 5.88 16.56 -29.23
N VAL A 749 5.43 15.35 -29.53
CA VAL A 749 5.66 14.62 -30.79
C VAL A 749 4.35 14.55 -31.56
N GLY A 750 4.37 14.79 -32.87
CA GLY A 750 3.17 14.87 -33.70
C GLY A 750 2.43 13.54 -33.92
N SER A 751 2.99 12.41 -33.48
CA SER A 751 2.41 11.07 -33.62
C SER A 751 2.65 10.24 -32.36
N LEU A 752 1.81 9.23 -32.16
CA LEU A 752 1.94 8.28 -31.04
C LEU A 752 3.02 7.24 -31.34
N VAL A 753 4.28 7.62 -31.11
CA VAL A 753 5.49 6.79 -31.35
C VAL A 753 6.41 6.81 -30.12
N PRO A 754 7.36 5.85 -30.00
CA PRO A 754 8.34 5.89 -28.92
C PRO A 754 9.20 7.16 -28.96
N PHE A 755 9.46 7.75 -27.80
CA PHE A 755 10.44 8.82 -27.65
C PHE A 755 11.04 8.91 -26.24
N THR A 756 12.27 9.42 -26.16
CA THR A 756 12.92 9.77 -24.89
C THR A 756 13.19 11.26 -24.84
N TRP A 757 12.75 11.93 -23.77
CA TRP A 757 13.06 13.33 -23.49
C TRP A 757 14.15 13.43 -22.42
N ASP A 758 15.20 14.20 -22.73
CA ASP A 758 16.26 14.54 -21.80
C ASP A 758 15.93 15.86 -21.09
N PRO A 759 15.63 15.86 -19.78
CA PRO A 759 15.29 17.08 -19.06
C PRO A 759 16.44 18.09 -18.99
N ALA A 760 17.70 17.64 -19.04
CA ALA A 760 18.84 18.54 -18.90
C ALA A 760 19.05 19.40 -20.14
N THR A 761 18.91 18.82 -21.34
CA THR A 761 19.13 19.53 -22.61
C THR A 761 17.83 19.93 -23.30
N GLY A 762 16.71 19.29 -22.96
CA GLY A 762 15.45 19.40 -23.68
C GLY A 762 15.40 18.57 -24.96
N ASP A 763 16.43 17.79 -25.27
CA ASP A 763 16.45 16.97 -26.48
C ASP A 763 15.41 15.84 -26.43
N VAL A 764 14.87 15.51 -27.60
CA VAL A 764 13.90 14.44 -27.78
C VAL A 764 14.47 13.48 -28.83
N THR A 765 14.68 12.22 -28.44
CA THR A 765 15.11 11.13 -29.33
C THR A 765 13.88 10.35 -29.77
N THR A 766 13.56 10.35 -31.07
CA THR A 766 12.40 9.68 -31.66
C THR A 766 12.52 9.61 -33.19
N ASP A 767 11.75 8.73 -33.83
CA ASP A 767 11.54 8.70 -35.27
C ASP A 767 10.35 9.59 -35.71
N GLY A 768 9.59 10.14 -34.75
CA GLY A 768 8.46 11.04 -34.99
C GLY A 768 8.87 12.51 -35.18
N THR A 769 7.92 13.33 -35.65
CA THR A 769 8.14 14.78 -35.77
C THR A 769 7.99 15.46 -34.41
N VAL A 770 9.08 16.01 -33.87
CA VAL A 770 9.07 16.80 -32.63
C VAL A 770 8.55 18.21 -32.94
N THR A 771 7.42 18.60 -32.33
CA THR A 771 6.78 19.91 -32.57
C THR A 771 7.03 20.90 -31.44
N PHE A 772 7.38 20.41 -30.25
CA PHE A 772 7.75 21.24 -29.11
C PHE A 772 8.75 20.51 -28.21
N ARG A 773 9.72 21.24 -27.67
CA ARG A 773 10.64 20.75 -26.65
C ARG A 773 11.23 21.88 -25.84
N THR A 774 11.49 21.65 -24.56
CA THR A 774 12.25 22.55 -23.69
C THR A 774 12.99 21.75 -22.61
N SER A 775 14.07 22.31 -22.08
CA SER A 775 14.76 21.75 -20.93
C SER A 775 14.03 22.09 -19.63
N VAL A 776 14.18 21.20 -18.64
CA VAL A 776 13.81 21.40 -17.24
C VAL A 776 14.98 20.90 -16.39
N PRO A 777 16.04 21.72 -16.24
CA PRO A 777 17.22 21.32 -15.48
C PRO A 777 16.81 21.07 -14.01
N GLY A 778 17.31 19.98 -13.43
CA GLY A 778 17.04 19.61 -12.04
C GLY A 778 16.00 18.51 -11.83
N LEU A 779 15.40 17.96 -12.89
CA LEU A 779 14.69 16.68 -12.75
C LEU A 779 15.68 15.59 -12.31
N LYS A 780 15.35 14.89 -11.23
CA LYS A 780 16.26 14.01 -10.52
C LYS A 780 16.34 12.62 -11.16
N ALA A 781 17.51 12.00 -11.14
CA ALA A 781 17.62 10.54 -11.23
C ALA A 781 17.03 9.90 -9.94
N PRO A 782 16.60 8.63 -9.97
CA PRO A 782 16.00 7.98 -8.80
C PRO A 782 16.81 8.08 -7.51
N ASN A 783 18.13 7.86 -7.56
CA ASN A 783 19.03 7.91 -6.42
C ASN A 783 19.37 9.32 -5.91
N GLN A 784 18.86 10.36 -6.57
CA GLN A 784 19.00 11.76 -6.16
C GLN A 784 17.73 12.28 -5.47
N VAL A 785 16.66 11.49 -5.45
CA VAL A 785 15.43 11.84 -4.74
C VAL A 785 15.67 11.73 -3.23
N THR A 786 15.10 12.68 -2.49
CA THR A 786 15.17 12.70 -1.04
C THR A 786 13.79 12.35 -0.51
N GLN A 787 13.68 11.24 0.21
CA GLN A 787 12.48 10.89 0.97
C GLN A 787 12.66 11.37 2.41
N ASN A 788 11.73 12.19 2.90
CA ASN A 788 11.80 12.78 4.23
C ASN A 788 10.42 12.97 4.88
N SER A 789 9.35 12.43 4.30
CA SER A 789 8.05 12.47 4.97
C SER A 789 8.13 11.68 6.29
N PRO A 790 7.40 12.09 7.35
CA PRO A 790 7.40 11.36 8.62
C PRO A 790 7.11 9.87 8.43
N ARG A 791 6.19 9.53 7.52
CA ARG A 791 5.84 8.16 7.17
C ARG A 791 7.02 7.37 6.61
N MET A 792 7.73 7.95 5.64
CA MET A 792 8.90 7.29 5.05
C MET A 792 10.05 7.17 6.05
N VAL A 793 10.27 8.19 6.87
CA VAL A 793 11.30 8.15 7.94
C VAL A 793 11.01 7.00 8.91
N ASP A 794 9.77 6.86 9.36
CA ASP A 794 9.35 5.79 10.27
C ASP A 794 9.50 4.39 9.63
N MET A 795 8.91 4.18 8.44
CA MET A 795 8.98 2.89 7.75
C MET A 795 10.41 2.45 7.46
N LEU A 796 11.26 3.36 6.98
CA LEU A 796 12.63 3.01 6.66
C LEU A 796 13.47 2.82 7.93
N ALA A 797 13.21 3.58 9.00
CA ALA A 797 13.86 3.35 10.29
C ALA A 797 13.53 1.96 10.86
N LYS A 798 12.26 1.53 10.76
CA LYS A 798 11.79 0.17 11.09
C LYS A 798 12.48 -0.92 10.25
N ALA A 799 12.79 -0.62 8.99
CA ALA A 799 13.52 -1.49 8.09
C ALA A 799 15.07 -1.40 8.22
N GLY A 800 15.58 -0.61 9.16
CA GLY A 800 17.03 -0.51 9.42
C GLY A 800 17.75 0.63 8.71
N VAL A 801 17.05 1.49 7.97
CA VAL A 801 17.61 2.59 7.18
C VAL A 801 17.31 3.94 7.84
N ASP A 802 18.35 4.72 8.13
CA ASP A 802 18.20 6.09 8.61
C ASP A 802 18.05 7.06 7.44
N LEU A 803 16.91 7.73 7.31
CA LEU A 803 16.73 8.78 6.31
C LEU A 803 17.16 10.17 6.81
N THR A 804 17.49 10.30 8.10
CA THR A 804 17.85 11.57 8.74
C THR A 804 19.36 11.84 8.76
N GLY A 805 20.16 10.85 8.35
CA GLY A 805 21.62 10.95 8.25
C GLY A 805 22.23 9.60 7.84
N ASP A 806 23.54 9.58 7.62
CA ASP A 806 24.30 8.37 7.29
C ASP A 806 25.45 8.13 8.28
N PRO A 807 25.14 7.95 9.58
CA PRO A 807 26.18 7.73 10.58
C PRO A 807 26.77 6.31 10.44
N VAL A 808 28.08 6.20 10.65
CA VAL A 808 28.77 4.90 10.70
C VAL A 808 28.14 4.03 11.80
N ASN A 809 27.78 2.78 11.47
CA ASN A 809 27.36 1.79 12.45
C ASN A 809 28.59 1.15 13.11
N LEU A 810 28.88 1.53 14.35
CA LEU A 810 29.98 1.02 15.16
C LEU A 810 29.78 -0.42 15.64
N ALA A 811 28.56 -0.95 15.56
CA ALA A 811 28.29 -2.36 15.86
C ALA A 811 28.85 -3.30 14.78
N SER A 812 28.99 -2.81 13.54
CA SER A 812 29.55 -3.58 12.44
C SER A 812 31.02 -3.93 12.74
N GLY A 813 31.32 -5.24 12.79
CA GLY A 813 32.65 -5.75 13.12
C GLY A 813 32.99 -5.79 14.62
N ALA A 814 32.08 -5.39 15.51
CA ALA A 814 32.27 -5.56 16.94
C ALA A 814 32.18 -7.04 17.35
N THR A 815 32.88 -7.42 18.42
CA THR A 815 32.76 -8.76 19.00
C THR A 815 31.54 -8.80 19.93
N ALA A 816 30.55 -9.62 19.59
CA ALA A 816 29.34 -9.77 20.39
C ALA A 816 29.48 -10.85 21.47
N SER A 817 28.82 -10.64 22.61
CA SER A 817 28.62 -11.66 23.67
C SER A 817 27.29 -11.42 24.40
N ALA A 818 26.78 -12.41 25.14
CA ALA A 818 25.51 -12.28 25.84
C ALA A 818 25.46 -13.09 27.14
N SER A 819 24.53 -12.76 28.05
CA SER A 819 24.27 -13.55 29.26
C SER A 819 23.80 -14.98 28.95
N HIS A 820 23.07 -15.13 27.85
CA HIS A 820 22.53 -16.38 27.36
C HIS A 820 22.30 -16.27 25.85
N THR A 821 22.41 -17.39 25.13
CA THR A 821 22.00 -17.49 23.72
C THR A 821 21.19 -18.77 23.56
N GLY A 822 19.91 -18.60 23.24
CA GLY A 822 18.98 -19.69 23.09
C GLY A 822 19.21 -20.48 21.80
N SER A 823 18.80 -21.74 21.82
CA SER A 823 18.85 -22.61 20.63
C SER A 823 18.11 -21.99 19.45
N GLY A 824 18.66 -22.12 18.24
CA GLY A 824 18.10 -21.54 17.01
C GLY A 824 18.35 -20.03 16.82
N SER A 825 19.10 -19.39 17.73
CA SER A 825 19.57 -18.00 17.59
C SER A 825 21.09 -17.95 17.71
N ASN A 826 21.72 -16.86 17.26
CA ASN A 826 23.17 -16.70 17.38
C ASN A 826 23.55 -15.23 17.62
N LEU A 827 24.74 -15.01 18.18
CA LEU A 827 25.21 -13.66 18.52
C LEU A 827 25.35 -12.75 17.29
N ALA A 828 25.84 -13.28 16.17
CA ALA A 828 26.13 -12.48 14.99
C ALA A 828 24.86 -11.96 14.29
N GLY A 829 23.73 -12.63 14.45
CA GLY A 829 22.46 -12.24 13.85
C GLY A 829 21.87 -10.93 14.35
N ALA A 830 22.44 -10.28 15.36
CA ALA A 830 22.02 -8.94 15.79
C ALA A 830 22.98 -7.82 15.36
N VAL A 831 24.01 -8.13 14.56
CA VAL A 831 25.02 -7.17 14.08
C VAL A 831 25.34 -7.37 12.59
N ASP A 832 24.41 -7.96 11.83
CA ASP A 832 24.59 -8.18 10.39
C ASP A 832 24.19 -6.95 9.56
N GLY A 833 23.60 -5.94 10.20
CA GLY A 833 23.22 -4.67 9.60
C GLY A 833 21.74 -4.59 9.20
N TYR A 834 20.96 -5.67 9.34
CA TYR A 834 19.61 -5.77 8.82
C TYR A 834 18.63 -6.29 9.87
N PRO A 835 17.54 -5.56 10.19
CA PRO A 835 16.60 -5.99 11.21
C PRO A 835 15.61 -7.06 10.71
N THR A 836 16.01 -7.94 9.80
CA THR A 836 15.18 -9.03 9.28
C THR A 836 14.80 -10.00 10.42
N ASN A 837 13.71 -10.73 10.24
CA ASN A 837 13.22 -11.67 11.27
C ASN A 837 14.23 -12.75 11.67
N GLU A 838 15.06 -13.17 10.72
CA GLU A 838 16.22 -14.04 10.92
C GLU A 838 17.38 -13.62 9.99
N PRO A 839 18.65 -13.90 10.36
CA PRO A 839 19.09 -14.41 11.67
C PRO A 839 18.88 -13.38 12.80
N PHE A 840 18.99 -13.80 14.06
CA PHE A 840 18.82 -12.93 15.24
C PHE A 840 19.54 -13.52 16.46
N TRP A 841 19.72 -12.71 17.52
CA TRP A 841 20.10 -13.18 18.86
C TRP A 841 18.87 -13.26 19.78
N GLY A 842 18.75 -14.29 20.61
CA GLY A 842 17.68 -14.37 21.60
C GLY A 842 18.08 -15.09 22.89
N ALA A 843 17.49 -14.68 24.02
CA ALA A 843 17.69 -15.29 25.33
C ALA A 843 16.72 -16.46 25.63
N GLY A 844 16.21 -17.14 24.61
CA GLY A 844 15.24 -18.23 24.76
C GLY A 844 15.79 -19.37 25.62
N GLY A 845 15.08 -19.78 26.67
CA GLY A 845 15.54 -20.80 27.62
C GLY A 845 16.38 -20.27 28.79
N SER A 846 16.69 -18.97 28.82
CA SER A 846 17.39 -18.34 29.95
C SER A 846 16.57 -18.47 31.26
N PRO A 847 17.18 -18.81 32.40
CA PRO A 847 16.50 -18.75 33.70
C PRO A 847 16.39 -17.31 34.24
N ASN A 848 17.05 -16.34 33.59
CA ASN A 848 17.21 -15.00 34.15
C ASN A 848 15.94 -14.14 33.98
N SER A 849 15.67 -13.29 34.96
CA SER A 849 14.67 -12.20 34.83
C SER A 849 15.17 -11.06 33.95
N GLN A 850 16.49 -10.87 33.88
CA GLN A 850 17.16 -9.93 32.99
C GLN A 850 18.25 -10.63 32.18
N ASP A 851 18.33 -10.32 30.89
CA ASP A 851 19.38 -10.79 30.01
C ASP A 851 20.09 -9.61 29.36
N TRP A 852 21.35 -9.77 28.99
CA TRP A 852 22.14 -8.73 28.34
C TRP A 852 22.78 -9.21 27.05
N TYR A 853 22.91 -8.27 26.10
CA TYR A 853 23.67 -8.42 24.87
C TYR A 853 24.72 -7.31 24.79
N GLU A 854 25.97 -7.68 24.59
CA GLU A 854 27.15 -6.82 24.66
C GLU A 854 27.87 -6.76 23.31
N LEU A 855 28.35 -5.57 22.98
CA LEU A 855 29.30 -5.30 21.91
C LEU A 855 30.63 -4.84 22.50
N ASN A 856 31.72 -5.51 22.13
CA ASN A 856 33.08 -5.10 22.40
C ASN A 856 33.74 -4.60 21.11
N PHE A 857 34.09 -3.31 21.08
CA PHE A 857 34.69 -2.65 19.92
C PHE A 857 36.21 -2.88 19.80
N GLY A 858 36.84 -3.52 20.79
CA GLY A 858 38.29 -3.72 20.89
C GLY A 858 39.08 -2.46 21.27
N THR A 859 38.60 -1.28 20.88
CA THR A 859 39.17 0.04 21.20
C THR A 859 38.08 1.01 21.62
N ALA A 860 38.43 2.05 22.39
CA ALA A 860 37.43 3.01 22.85
C ALA A 860 36.82 3.74 21.65
N ARG A 861 35.48 3.82 21.62
CA ARG A 861 34.70 4.55 20.62
C ARG A 861 33.82 5.57 21.33
N THR A 862 33.70 6.74 20.72
CA THR A 862 32.68 7.71 21.11
C THR A 862 31.33 7.27 20.53
N LEU A 863 30.27 7.33 21.33
CA LEU A 863 28.92 6.96 20.92
C LEU A 863 27.87 7.75 21.72
N ASP A 864 26.75 8.10 21.06
CA ASP A 864 25.68 8.95 21.59
C ASP A 864 24.26 8.48 21.17
N GLU A 865 24.18 7.47 20.31
CA GLU A 865 22.94 6.92 19.81
C GLU A 865 23.01 5.39 19.69
N VAL A 866 21.96 4.71 20.12
CA VAL A 866 21.76 3.27 19.93
C VAL A 866 20.37 3.02 19.36
N ARG A 867 20.30 2.20 18.31
CA ARG A 867 19.05 1.72 17.70
C ARG A 867 18.91 0.23 17.97
N LEU A 868 17.78 -0.18 18.51
CA LEU A 868 17.48 -1.55 18.92
C LEU A 868 16.29 -2.07 18.15
N TYR A 869 16.40 -3.29 17.66
CA TYR A 869 15.34 -3.97 16.92
C TYR A 869 14.96 -5.24 17.68
N PHE A 870 13.92 -5.19 18.51
CA PHE A 870 13.52 -6.33 19.33
C PHE A 870 12.74 -7.36 18.51
N LYS A 871 13.09 -8.64 18.68
CA LYS A 871 12.40 -9.76 18.03
C LYS A 871 11.01 -9.95 18.62
N ASP A 872 10.03 -10.14 17.74
CA ASP A 872 8.71 -10.64 18.06
C ASP A 872 8.42 -11.91 17.26
N SER A 873 8.04 -12.99 17.95
CA SER A 873 7.76 -14.27 17.30
C SER A 873 6.28 -14.53 17.02
N ARG A 874 5.41 -13.53 17.15
CA ARG A 874 3.99 -13.70 16.81
C ARG A 874 3.78 -13.92 15.31
N PRO A 875 2.84 -14.79 14.91
CA PRO A 875 2.08 -15.71 15.77
C PRO A 875 2.81 -17.04 16.01
N ALA A 876 3.89 -17.32 15.28
CA ALA A 876 4.62 -18.59 15.28
C ALA A 876 5.05 -19.12 16.67
N SER A 877 5.32 -18.24 17.64
CA SER A 877 5.70 -18.64 18.99
C SER A 877 5.53 -17.51 20.03
N THR A 878 5.45 -17.90 21.31
CA THR A 878 5.44 -16.99 22.47
C THR A 878 6.82 -16.70 23.05
N THR A 879 7.88 -17.32 22.52
CA THR A 879 9.23 -17.29 23.10
C THR A 879 9.82 -15.89 23.18
N TYR A 880 9.70 -15.09 22.11
CA TYR A 880 10.32 -13.77 22.02
C TYR A 880 9.29 -12.64 21.92
N ARG A 881 9.45 -11.64 22.78
CA ARG A 881 8.64 -10.40 22.82
C ARG A 881 9.56 -9.22 23.13
N ALA A 882 9.06 -8.00 22.89
CA ALA A 882 9.68 -6.80 23.42
C ALA A 882 9.87 -6.90 24.96
N PRO A 883 11.00 -6.42 25.50
CA PRO A 883 11.24 -6.48 26.94
C PRO A 883 10.28 -5.55 27.70
N ALA A 884 10.02 -5.83 28.98
CA ALA A 884 9.24 -4.94 29.83
C ALA A 884 9.95 -3.60 30.09
N ALA A 885 11.29 -3.63 30.13
CA ALA A 885 12.16 -2.47 30.22
C ALA A 885 13.55 -2.82 29.69
N TYR A 886 14.33 -1.84 29.25
CA TYR A 886 15.75 -2.02 28.93
C TYR A 886 16.57 -0.79 29.31
N THR A 887 17.89 -0.95 29.47
CA THR A 887 18.85 0.13 29.71
C THR A 887 20.10 -0.08 28.88
N VAL A 888 20.59 0.96 28.21
CA VAL A 888 21.90 0.97 27.57
C VAL A 888 22.95 1.23 28.66
N GLN A 889 23.97 0.38 28.71
CA GLN A 889 25.06 0.48 29.67
C GLN A 889 26.40 0.47 28.93
N TYR A 890 27.41 1.15 29.49
CA TYR A 890 28.78 1.05 29.02
C TYR A 890 29.69 0.60 30.16
N HIS A 891 30.83 0.01 29.82
CA HIS A 891 31.85 -0.34 30.80
C HIS A 891 32.79 0.84 31.01
N ASP A 892 32.81 1.40 32.22
CA ASP A 892 33.61 2.59 32.57
C ASP A 892 35.11 2.29 32.85
N GLY A 893 35.50 1.02 32.71
CA GLY A 893 36.84 0.51 33.04
C GLY A 893 36.84 -0.35 34.31
N SER A 894 35.83 -0.20 35.16
CA SER A 894 35.66 -0.95 36.42
C SER A 894 34.34 -1.72 36.51
N SER A 895 33.25 -1.15 36.01
CA SER A 895 31.91 -1.68 36.18
C SER A 895 30.99 -1.30 35.02
N TRP A 896 29.83 -1.96 34.96
CA TRP A 896 28.78 -1.61 34.03
C TRP A 896 27.89 -0.53 34.63
N VAL A 897 27.87 0.63 33.99
CA VAL A 897 27.05 1.78 34.41
C VAL A 897 26.07 2.16 33.29
N PRO A 898 24.85 2.63 33.61
CA PRO A 898 23.96 3.21 32.61
C PRO A 898 24.64 4.35 31.86
N VAL A 899 24.42 4.47 30.55
CA VAL A 899 24.75 5.73 29.87
C VAL A 899 23.85 6.84 30.45
N PRO A 900 24.37 8.05 30.70
CA PRO A 900 23.62 9.13 31.34
C PRO A 900 22.47 9.62 30.44
N ASP A 901 21.43 10.19 31.04
CA ASP A 901 20.35 10.93 30.36
C ASP A 901 19.74 10.26 29.10
N GLN A 902 19.55 8.94 29.15
CA GLN A 902 18.95 8.16 28.06
C GLN A 902 17.54 8.62 27.73
N THR A 903 17.38 9.18 26.54
CA THR A 903 16.08 9.46 25.93
C THR A 903 15.69 8.33 25.00
N LYS A 904 14.52 7.72 25.23
CA LYS A 904 14.02 6.57 24.47
C LYS A 904 12.81 6.95 23.62
N SER A 905 12.78 6.49 22.39
CA SER A 905 11.62 6.57 21.50
C SER A 905 11.36 5.19 20.86
N PRO A 906 10.20 4.57 21.08
CA PRO A 906 9.15 4.96 22.02
C PRO A 906 9.61 4.94 23.49
N ALA A 907 8.86 5.61 24.37
CA ALA A 907 9.19 5.67 25.80
C ALA A 907 9.08 4.29 26.49
N ALA A 908 8.01 3.54 26.17
CA ALA A 908 7.87 2.14 26.53
C ALA A 908 8.46 1.26 25.42
N PRO A 909 9.24 0.20 25.75
CA PRO A 909 9.80 -0.67 24.72
C PRO A 909 8.71 -1.26 23.82
N ARG A 910 8.96 -1.26 22.51
CA ARG A 910 8.08 -1.92 21.53
C ARG A 910 8.84 -2.98 20.75
N ALA A 911 8.11 -3.89 20.13
CA ALA A 911 8.71 -4.84 19.21
C ALA A 911 9.26 -4.11 17.98
N ASN A 912 10.30 -4.69 17.38
CA ASN A 912 11.13 -4.06 16.35
C ASN A 912 11.79 -2.74 16.84
N TYR A 913 11.61 -1.64 16.12
CA TYR A 913 12.46 -0.44 16.24
C TYR A 913 12.28 0.38 17.53
N ASN A 914 13.40 0.67 18.19
CA ASN A 914 13.53 1.56 19.34
C ASN A 914 14.81 2.39 19.20
N LEU A 915 14.72 3.69 19.43
CA LEU A 915 15.83 4.64 19.40
C LEU A 915 16.19 5.11 20.80
N VAL A 916 17.48 5.11 21.13
CA VAL A 916 18.03 5.65 22.37
C VAL A 916 19.07 6.71 22.02
N ARG A 917 18.94 7.90 22.60
CA ARG A 917 19.92 9.00 22.49
C ARG A 917 20.38 9.45 23.88
N PHE A 918 21.65 9.83 23.99
CA PHE A 918 22.27 10.21 25.26
C PHE A 918 23.53 11.06 25.01
N PRO A 919 24.01 11.84 26.01
CA PRO A 919 25.27 12.56 25.90
C PRO A 919 26.42 11.63 25.50
N ALA A 920 27.31 12.10 24.63
CA ALA A 920 28.38 11.27 24.10
C ALA A 920 29.25 10.66 25.22
N VAL A 921 29.42 9.34 25.18
CA VAL A 921 30.32 8.60 26.07
C VAL A 921 31.45 7.98 25.25
N SER A 922 32.61 7.79 25.87
CA SER A 922 33.73 7.06 25.27
C SER A 922 33.88 5.71 25.95
N ALA A 923 33.65 4.62 25.23
CA ALA A 923 33.66 3.28 25.79
C ALA A 923 34.23 2.24 24.82
N GLN A 924 34.90 1.21 25.36
CA GLN A 924 35.32 0.03 24.58
C GLN A 924 34.20 -1.01 24.45
N ARG A 925 33.29 -1.03 25.42
CA ARG A 925 32.25 -2.05 25.56
C ARG A 925 30.93 -1.37 25.91
N VAL A 926 29.87 -1.75 25.20
CA VAL A 926 28.49 -1.31 25.44
C VAL A 926 27.59 -2.54 25.51
N ARG A 927 26.55 -2.51 26.33
CA ARG A 927 25.55 -3.58 26.38
C ARG A 927 24.15 -3.04 26.56
N ILE A 928 23.19 -3.84 26.15
CA ILE A 928 21.78 -3.66 26.49
C ILE A 928 21.44 -4.63 27.61
N LEU A 929 20.98 -4.10 28.74
CA LEU A 929 20.41 -4.91 29.82
C LEU A 929 18.88 -4.83 29.71
N ALA A 930 18.25 -5.95 29.40
CA ALA A 930 16.81 -6.04 29.16
C ALA A 930 16.12 -6.87 30.24
N THR A 931 15.04 -6.31 30.81
CA THR A 931 14.11 -7.03 31.68
C THR A 931 13.11 -7.78 30.81
N ASN A 932 13.16 -9.11 30.88
CA ASN A 932 12.28 -9.97 30.10
C ASN A 932 10.81 -9.71 30.43
N ALA A 933 9.93 -9.71 29.42
CA ALA A 933 8.49 -9.66 29.64
C ALA A 933 7.99 -10.95 30.31
N THR A 934 6.90 -10.85 31.06
CA THR A 934 6.30 -12.01 31.74
C THR A 934 5.98 -13.13 30.74
N GLY A 935 6.54 -14.32 30.96
CA GLY A 935 6.31 -15.49 30.12
C GLY A 935 7.04 -15.50 28.77
N ALA A 936 7.89 -14.51 28.48
CA ALA A 936 8.67 -14.41 27.24
C ALA A 936 10.13 -14.01 27.51
N LYS A 937 10.95 -14.04 26.48
CA LYS A 937 12.36 -13.64 26.50
C LYS A 937 12.64 -12.53 25.51
N THR A 938 13.72 -11.80 25.77
CA THR A 938 14.21 -10.76 24.86
C THR A 938 15.00 -11.40 23.72
N GLY A 939 14.84 -10.87 22.52
CA GLY A 939 15.75 -11.09 21.41
C GLY A 939 15.96 -9.81 20.61
N LEU A 940 17.05 -9.75 19.86
CA LEU A 940 17.41 -8.64 18.97
C LEU A 940 17.58 -9.19 17.56
N THR A 941 16.82 -8.65 16.61
CA THR A 941 17.11 -8.83 15.17
C THR A 941 18.25 -7.93 14.74
N GLU A 942 18.48 -6.79 15.41
CA GLU A 942 19.61 -5.91 15.12
C GLU A 942 19.87 -4.95 16.28
N ILE A 943 21.13 -4.57 16.46
CA ILE A 943 21.58 -3.41 17.26
C ILE A 943 22.55 -2.56 16.42
N LYS A 944 22.23 -1.27 16.28
CA LYS A 944 23.13 -0.29 15.65
C LYS A 944 23.59 0.73 16.66
N VAL A 945 24.88 1.04 16.65
CA VAL A 945 25.50 2.01 17.56
C VAL A 945 26.16 3.10 16.74
N HIS A 946 25.91 4.36 17.09
CA HIS A 946 26.36 5.50 16.31
C HIS A 946 27.00 6.57 17.18
N ASN A 947 27.83 7.38 16.54
CA ASN A 947 28.19 8.73 16.98
C ASN A 947 27.60 9.71 15.96
N ARG A 948 26.42 10.25 16.26
CA ARG A 948 25.75 11.22 15.40
C ARG A 948 26.37 12.61 15.54
N GLY A 949 26.93 12.91 16.71
CA GLY A 949 27.50 14.22 17.02
C GLY A 949 26.43 15.27 17.33
N GLY A 950 26.87 16.38 17.92
CA GLY A 950 26.02 17.44 18.45
C GLY A 950 25.85 17.37 19.98
N VAL A 951 25.61 18.52 20.62
CA VAL A 951 25.11 18.54 22.00
C VAL A 951 23.70 17.98 21.92
N GLN A 952 23.45 16.83 22.54
CA GLN A 952 22.08 16.32 22.66
C GLN A 952 21.22 17.43 23.24
N PRO A 953 20.02 17.70 22.69
CA PRO A 953 19.12 18.65 23.32
C PRO A 953 18.95 18.19 24.77
N PRO A 954 19.23 19.06 25.76
CA PRO A 954 19.16 18.67 27.17
C PRO A 954 17.80 18.06 27.46
N ALA A 955 17.75 17.11 28.38
CA ALA A 955 16.52 16.43 28.72
C ALA A 955 15.43 17.46 29.07
N ASN A 956 14.28 17.38 28.40
CA ASN A 956 13.14 18.23 28.74
C ASN A 956 12.58 17.79 30.10
N LEU A 957 12.95 18.53 31.15
CA LEU A 957 12.54 18.28 32.53
C LEU A 957 11.05 18.55 32.76
N ALA A 958 10.37 19.28 31.86
CA ALA A 958 8.94 19.55 31.97
C ALA A 958 8.09 18.27 31.96
N ARG A 959 8.53 17.22 31.24
CA ARG A 959 7.77 15.95 31.12
C ARG A 959 7.59 15.21 32.45
N ALA A 960 8.44 15.48 33.44
CA ALA A 960 8.36 14.89 34.77
C ALA A 960 7.56 15.75 35.77
N ALA A 961 7.01 16.89 35.32
CA ALA A 961 6.23 17.78 36.16
C ALA A 961 4.74 17.46 36.13
N THR A 962 4.03 17.81 37.20
CA THR A 962 2.56 17.87 37.20
C THR A 962 2.12 19.25 36.71
N PRO A 963 1.35 19.34 35.61
CA PRO A 963 0.89 20.60 35.06
C PRO A 963 -0.35 21.12 35.80
N SER A 964 -0.46 22.43 35.95
CA SER A 964 -1.65 23.13 36.47
C SER A 964 -1.79 24.53 35.85
N ALA A 965 -2.96 25.15 35.94
CA ALA A 965 -3.21 26.43 35.29
C ALA A 965 -4.26 27.27 36.05
N SER A 966 -4.30 28.57 35.75
CA SER A 966 -5.31 29.50 36.28
C SER A 966 -6.73 29.13 35.84
N TYR A 967 -6.88 28.70 34.59
CA TYR A 967 -8.13 28.27 33.99
C TYR A 967 -7.82 27.35 32.80
N THR A 968 -8.72 26.43 32.48
CA THR A 968 -8.64 25.59 31.27
C THR A 968 -10.04 25.49 30.68
N SER A 969 -10.21 25.78 29.39
CA SER A 969 -11.50 25.64 28.71
C SER A 969 -12.00 24.19 28.82
N PRO A 970 -13.33 23.93 28.93
CA PRO A 970 -13.85 22.58 29.19
C PRO A 970 -13.50 21.49 28.15
N TRP A 971 -13.10 21.88 26.94
CA TRP A 971 -12.69 20.99 25.84
C TRP A 971 -11.17 21.01 25.58
N GLU A 972 -10.41 21.67 26.45
CA GLU A 972 -8.95 21.78 26.39
C GLU A 972 -8.35 21.08 27.61
N SER A 973 -7.02 20.87 27.60
CA SER A 973 -6.34 20.15 28.67
C SER A 973 -5.06 20.85 29.07
N VAL A 974 -4.91 21.13 30.38
CA VAL A 974 -3.65 21.65 30.92
C VAL A 974 -2.51 20.64 30.78
N ALA A 975 -2.80 19.35 30.61
CA ALA A 975 -1.78 18.33 30.38
C ALA A 975 -1.04 18.53 29.04
N ALA A 976 -1.63 19.27 28.10
CA ALA A 976 -0.99 19.59 26.82
C ALA A 976 0.32 20.36 26.99
N ILE A 977 0.46 21.16 28.05
CA ILE A 977 1.67 22.00 28.21
C ILE A 977 2.95 21.19 28.45
N ASN A 978 2.89 19.88 28.70
CA ASN A 978 4.07 19.04 28.90
C ASN A 978 3.90 17.59 28.44
N ASP A 979 3.01 17.33 27.48
CA ASP A 979 2.75 15.97 26.98
C ASP A 979 3.90 15.44 26.10
N GLY A 980 4.77 16.34 25.61
CA GLY A 980 5.93 16.04 24.78
C GLY A 980 5.59 15.91 23.30
N VAL A 981 4.43 16.43 22.87
CA VAL A 981 4.06 16.54 21.46
C VAL A 981 4.64 17.84 20.90
N ASP A 982 5.48 17.72 19.87
CA ASP A 982 5.99 18.88 19.14
C ASP A 982 4.89 19.46 18.23
N PRO A 983 4.41 20.71 18.44
CA PRO A 983 3.31 21.23 17.65
C PRO A 983 3.74 21.56 16.22
N PRO A 984 2.97 21.14 15.19
CA PRO A 984 3.27 21.43 13.79
C PRO A 984 2.98 22.90 13.42
N SER A 985 2.09 23.57 14.16
CA SER A 985 1.76 25.01 14.00
C SER A 985 1.11 25.55 15.27
N SER A 986 1.01 26.88 15.41
CA SER A 986 0.29 27.53 16.52
C SER A 986 -1.22 27.33 16.45
N ASN A 987 -1.78 27.02 15.28
CA ASN A 987 -3.19 26.65 15.12
C ASN A 987 -3.37 25.13 15.07
N ASP A 988 -2.60 24.39 15.87
CA ASP A 988 -2.75 22.96 15.98
C ASP A 988 -4.05 22.61 16.72
N THR A 989 -5.06 22.26 15.93
CA THR A 989 -6.35 21.81 16.45
C THR A 989 -6.45 20.29 16.59
N VAL A 990 -5.41 19.55 16.16
CA VAL A 990 -5.39 18.08 16.08
C VAL A 990 -4.86 17.46 17.37
N ASN A 991 -3.81 18.06 17.95
CA ASN A 991 -3.26 17.60 19.22
C ASN A 991 -3.92 18.28 20.42
N PRO A 992 -3.78 17.70 21.65
CA PRO A 992 -4.18 18.36 22.88
C PRO A 992 -3.56 19.76 22.98
N ARG A 993 -4.31 20.69 23.56
CA ARG A 993 -3.90 22.09 23.75
C ARG A 993 -4.45 22.63 25.04
N TRP A 994 -3.77 23.62 25.60
CA TRP A 994 -4.25 24.40 26.71
C TRP A 994 -4.62 25.80 26.24
N GLY A 995 -5.88 26.19 26.46
CA GLY A 995 -6.36 27.54 26.21
C GLY A 995 -7.31 27.98 27.32
N THR A 996 -7.60 29.28 27.32
CA THR A 996 -8.26 29.94 28.45
C THR A 996 -9.63 30.54 28.14
N TRP A 997 -10.24 30.22 27.00
CA TRP A 997 -11.52 30.81 26.59
C TRP A 997 -12.66 30.51 27.60
N PRO A 998 -13.50 31.50 27.98
CA PRO A 998 -13.53 32.89 27.48
C PRO A 998 -12.73 33.88 28.34
N GLN A 999 -11.83 33.42 29.22
CA GLN A 999 -11.08 34.29 30.12
C GLN A 999 -10.10 35.17 29.35
N THR A 1000 -10.24 36.48 29.52
CA THR A 1000 -9.31 37.48 28.98
C THR A 1000 -8.37 38.00 30.09
N GLY A 1001 -7.37 38.80 29.71
CA GLY A 1001 -6.41 39.37 30.66
C GLY A 1001 -5.25 38.43 30.99
N GLN A 1002 -4.81 38.42 32.24
CA GLN A 1002 -3.64 37.67 32.67
C GLN A 1002 -4.01 36.24 33.10
N GLN A 1003 -3.34 35.25 32.52
CA GLN A 1003 -3.53 33.83 32.80
C GLN A 1003 -2.17 33.16 33.02
N TRP A 1004 -2.14 32.00 33.66
CA TRP A 1004 -0.89 31.27 33.88
C TRP A 1004 -1.05 29.76 33.71
N ALA A 1005 0.04 29.13 33.27
CA ALA A 1005 0.24 27.69 33.30
C ALA A 1005 1.53 27.38 34.08
N GLU A 1006 1.56 26.25 34.78
CA GLU A 1006 2.60 25.91 35.73
C GLU A 1006 3.00 24.44 35.65
N LEU A 1007 4.30 24.20 35.80
CA LEU A 1007 4.92 22.90 35.98
C LEU A 1007 5.36 22.76 37.45
N THR A 1008 4.90 21.73 38.14
CA THR A 1008 5.33 21.39 39.52
C THR A 1008 6.11 20.07 39.55
N TRP A 1009 7.31 20.07 40.13
CA TRP A 1009 8.11 18.88 40.36
C TRP A 1009 8.07 18.42 41.82
N PRO A 1010 8.18 17.11 42.10
CA PRO A 1010 8.22 16.57 43.47
C PRO A 1010 9.52 16.92 44.23
N SER A 1011 10.57 17.32 43.52
CA SER A 1011 11.84 17.81 44.08
C SER A 1011 12.39 18.95 43.22
N ALA A 1012 13.23 19.80 43.81
CA ALA A 1012 13.77 20.96 43.12
C ALA A 1012 14.58 20.54 41.89
N ARG A 1013 14.33 21.21 40.74
CA ARG A 1013 15.09 21.08 39.51
C ARG A 1013 15.88 22.37 39.29
N THR A 1014 17.15 22.25 38.92
CA THR A 1014 17.95 23.38 38.47
C THR A 1014 17.65 23.62 37.00
N LEU A 1015 17.11 24.79 36.66
CA LEU A 1015 16.71 25.17 35.31
C LEU A 1015 17.50 26.39 34.86
N ASP A 1016 17.85 26.48 33.58
CA ASP A 1016 18.53 27.65 32.99
C ASP A 1016 17.94 28.08 31.63
N ARG A 1017 17.04 27.27 31.06
CA ARG A 1017 16.35 27.56 29.80
C ARG A 1017 14.94 26.98 29.79
N ALA A 1018 14.02 27.68 29.15
CA ALA A 1018 12.70 27.15 28.83
C ALA A 1018 12.25 27.57 27.43
N GLU A 1019 11.36 26.78 26.85
CA GLU A 1019 10.77 27.01 25.53
C GLU A 1019 9.25 26.92 25.64
N VAL A 1020 8.55 27.86 25.01
CA VAL A 1020 7.08 27.93 25.06
C VAL A 1020 6.52 28.00 23.64
N TYR A 1021 5.56 27.13 23.33
CA TYR A 1021 4.83 27.17 22.06
C TYR A 1021 3.42 27.73 22.29
N PHE A 1022 3.08 28.82 21.63
CA PHE A 1022 1.77 29.48 21.80
C PHE A 1022 0.68 28.81 20.95
N PHE A 1023 -0.50 28.68 21.55
CA PHE A 1023 -1.73 28.34 20.84
C PHE A 1023 -2.39 29.63 20.31
N ASP A 1024 -2.76 29.63 19.03
CA ASP A 1024 -3.44 30.72 18.34
C ASP A 1024 -4.39 30.12 17.28
N ASP A 1025 -5.70 30.17 17.56
CA ASP A 1025 -6.75 29.64 16.68
C ASP A 1025 -7.24 30.65 15.63
N ALA A 1026 -6.59 31.82 15.55
CA ALA A 1026 -6.98 32.97 14.74
C ALA A 1026 -8.42 33.44 14.99
N GLN A 1027 -9.02 33.06 16.11
CA GLN A 1027 -10.37 33.41 16.52
C GLN A 1027 -10.35 33.93 17.95
N GLY A 1028 -10.55 33.03 18.91
CA GLY A 1028 -10.82 33.35 20.29
C GLY A 1028 -9.63 33.26 21.23
N VAL A 1029 -8.63 32.50 20.83
CA VAL A 1029 -7.34 32.39 21.50
C VAL A 1029 -6.29 32.92 20.54
N THR A 1030 -5.56 33.95 20.95
CA THR A 1030 -4.50 34.54 20.13
C THR A 1030 -3.18 34.56 20.88
N LEU A 1031 -2.10 34.92 20.18
CA LEU A 1031 -0.80 35.19 20.82
C LEU A 1031 -0.95 36.19 21.99
N PRO A 1032 -0.21 36.01 23.09
CA PRO A 1032 -0.24 36.94 24.21
C PRO A 1032 0.36 38.30 23.80
N ALA A 1033 -0.09 39.39 24.45
CA ALA A 1033 0.52 40.71 24.30
C ALA A 1033 1.89 40.79 24.99
N SER A 1034 2.06 40.05 26.09
CA SER A 1034 3.33 39.84 26.77
C SER A 1034 3.31 38.54 27.57
N TRP A 1035 4.49 37.98 27.85
CA TRP A 1035 4.61 36.84 28.74
C TRP A 1035 5.93 36.87 29.49
N LYS A 1036 6.00 36.15 30.61
CA LYS A 1036 7.24 35.95 31.36
C LYS A 1036 7.26 34.62 32.11
N LEU A 1037 8.46 34.18 32.47
CA LEU A 1037 8.67 33.01 33.33
C LEU A 1037 8.89 33.45 34.76
N GLN A 1038 8.30 32.71 35.69
CA GLN A 1038 8.45 32.92 37.13
C GLN A 1038 8.76 31.60 37.82
N TYR A 1039 9.60 31.63 38.86
CA TYR A 1039 9.79 30.47 39.74
C TYR A 1039 9.21 30.71 41.12
N TRP A 1040 8.93 29.60 41.80
CA TRP A 1040 8.66 29.61 43.23
C TRP A 1040 9.95 29.66 44.03
N ASN A 1041 10.17 30.75 44.78
CA ASN A 1041 11.35 30.89 45.65
C ASN A 1041 11.19 30.23 47.04
N GLY A 1042 10.13 29.46 47.24
CA GLY A 1042 9.74 28.89 48.54
C GLY A 1042 8.58 29.62 49.22
N SER A 1043 8.33 30.90 48.88
CA SER A 1043 7.30 31.73 49.51
C SER A 1043 6.42 32.52 48.53
N ALA A 1044 6.93 32.87 47.35
CA ALA A 1044 6.22 33.61 46.33
C ALA A 1044 6.72 33.24 44.93
N TYR A 1045 5.91 33.56 43.91
CA TYR A 1045 6.38 33.57 42.53
C TYR A 1045 7.13 34.86 42.25
N VAL A 1046 8.36 34.72 41.78
CA VAL A 1046 9.26 35.81 41.41
C VAL A 1046 9.73 35.60 39.97
N ASP A 1047 9.99 36.71 39.27
CA ASP A 1047 10.45 36.69 37.88
C ASP A 1047 11.80 35.96 37.75
N MET A 1048 12.01 35.26 36.63
CA MET A 1048 13.25 34.52 36.37
C MET A 1048 14.48 35.43 36.43
N PRO A 1049 15.47 35.14 37.32
CA PRO A 1049 16.65 35.98 37.46
C PRO A 1049 17.52 35.92 36.21
N GLY A 1050 17.89 37.08 35.67
CA GLY A 1050 18.71 37.19 34.47
C GLY A 1050 18.05 36.63 33.21
N ALA A 1051 16.73 36.57 33.15
CA ALA A 1051 16.02 36.17 31.94
C ALA A 1051 16.35 37.09 30.75
N GLY A 1052 16.60 36.47 29.59
CA GLY A 1052 16.72 37.16 28.32
C GLY A 1052 15.40 37.72 27.81
N SER A 1053 15.34 38.06 26.52
CA SER A 1053 14.10 38.51 25.88
C SER A 1053 13.02 37.42 25.90
N TYR A 1054 11.76 37.84 26.00
CA TYR A 1054 10.57 36.98 25.87
C TYR A 1054 9.94 37.14 24.47
N PRO A 1055 10.40 36.40 23.44
CA PRO A 1055 9.87 36.55 22.09
C PRO A 1055 8.42 36.07 22.00
N ILE A 1056 7.65 36.66 21.08
CA ILE A 1056 6.28 36.24 20.76
C ILE A 1056 6.23 35.97 19.25
N ALA A 1057 6.58 34.75 18.88
CA ALA A 1057 6.57 34.27 17.50
C ALA A 1057 5.56 33.12 17.34
N LYS A 1058 4.82 33.17 16.24
CA LYS A 1058 3.89 32.12 15.80
C LYS A 1058 4.64 30.95 15.16
N ASP A 1059 4.04 29.76 15.23
CA ASP A 1059 4.48 28.53 14.54
C ASP A 1059 5.90 28.09 14.90
N ARG A 1060 6.33 28.34 16.14
CA ARG A 1060 7.63 27.93 16.67
C ARG A 1060 7.68 28.01 18.20
N TYR A 1061 8.69 27.35 18.78
CA TYR A 1061 9.07 27.56 20.17
C TYR A 1061 9.67 28.96 20.40
N ASN A 1062 9.28 29.57 21.50
CA ASN A 1062 9.79 30.83 22.01
C ASN A 1062 10.74 30.54 23.18
N THR A 1063 12.03 30.62 22.92
CA THR A 1063 13.10 30.23 23.84
C THR A 1063 13.53 31.38 24.74
N VAL A 1064 13.70 31.10 26.03
CA VAL A 1064 14.22 32.04 27.04
C VAL A 1064 15.30 31.34 27.85
N SER A 1065 16.49 31.94 27.90
CA SER A 1065 17.56 31.56 28.82
C SER A 1065 17.58 32.49 30.02
N PHE A 1066 17.99 31.98 31.18
CA PHE A 1066 18.06 32.71 32.45
C PHE A 1066 19.18 32.15 33.32
N THR A 1067 19.47 32.81 34.45
CA THR A 1067 20.48 32.33 35.41
C THR A 1067 20.01 30.99 36.00
N ALA A 1068 20.90 29.99 36.06
CA ALA A 1068 20.58 28.67 36.61
C ALA A 1068 19.90 28.79 37.99
N THR A 1069 18.65 28.35 38.08
CA THR A 1069 17.76 28.56 39.22
C THR A 1069 17.16 27.24 39.67
N ALA A 1070 17.41 26.86 40.93
CA ALA A 1070 16.79 25.69 41.54
C ALA A 1070 15.36 26.02 42.02
N THR A 1071 14.36 25.29 41.53
CA THR A 1071 12.95 25.50 41.89
C THR A 1071 12.15 24.21 41.83
N THR A 1072 11.09 24.09 42.64
CA THR A 1072 10.09 23.03 42.51
C THR A 1072 8.93 23.41 41.58
N ARG A 1073 8.82 24.68 41.16
CA ARG A 1073 7.73 25.16 40.29
C ARG A 1073 8.21 26.20 39.29
N LEU A 1074 7.76 26.06 38.05
CA LEU A 1074 7.98 27.03 36.97
C LEU A 1074 6.62 27.45 36.40
N ARG A 1075 6.35 28.75 36.37
CA ARG A 1075 5.10 29.34 35.91
C ARG A 1075 5.33 30.18 34.66
N VAL A 1076 4.57 29.93 33.60
CA VAL A 1076 4.43 30.78 32.42
C VAL A 1076 3.27 31.74 32.67
N LEU A 1077 3.56 33.03 32.83
CA LEU A 1077 2.55 34.08 33.03
C LEU A 1077 2.30 34.77 31.68
N LEU A 1078 1.08 34.66 31.16
CA LEU A 1078 0.65 35.19 29.86
C LEU A 1078 -0.30 36.36 30.11
N THR A 1079 -0.12 37.46 29.37
CA THR A 1079 -1.05 38.60 29.38
C THR A 1079 -1.68 38.75 28.00
N GLY A 1080 -3.00 38.55 27.89
CA GLY A 1080 -3.74 38.73 26.64
C GLY A 1080 -3.79 40.20 26.19
N ASN A 1081 -4.25 40.43 24.96
CA ASN A 1081 -4.38 41.77 24.34
C ASN A 1081 -5.60 42.59 24.84
N GLY A 1082 -6.35 42.05 25.81
CA GLY A 1082 -7.56 42.67 26.36
C GLY A 1082 -8.86 42.23 25.70
N THR A 1083 -8.82 41.61 24.51
CA THR A 1083 -10.01 41.16 23.77
C THR A 1083 -10.04 39.66 23.52
N SER A 1084 -8.88 38.99 23.51
CA SER A 1084 -8.74 37.57 23.21
C SER A 1084 -8.19 36.79 24.40
N SER A 1085 -8.49 35.49 24.45
CA SER A 1085 -7.91 34.55 25.42
C SER A 1085 -6.48 34.15 25.01
N VAL A 1086 -5.75 33.50 25.90
CA VAL A 1086 -4.36 33.02 25.65
C VAL A 1086 -4.27 31.50 25.82
N GLY A 1087 -3.27 30.88 25.21
CA GLY A 1087 -3.06 29.43 25.31
C GLY A 1087 -1.64 29.00 24.95
N LEU A 1088 -1.31 27.76 25.32
CA LEU A 1088 -0.05 27.08 25.06
C LEU A 1088 -0.30 25.71 24.45
N LEU A 1089 0.61 25.29 23.57
CA LEU A 1089 0.64 23.95 23.00
C LEU A 1089 1.68 23.07 23.69
N GLU A 1090 2.82 23.62 24.11
CA GLU A 1090 3.88 22.85 24.79
C GLU A 1090 4.81 23.80 25.55
N VAL A 1091 5.35 23.35 26.68
CA VAL A 1091 6.35 24.03 27.52
C VAL A 1091 7.47 23.07 27.82
N LYS A 1092 8.68 23.41 27.36
CA LYS A 1092 9.90 22.65 27.66
C LYS A 1092 10.74 23.40 28.68
N ALA A 1093 11.36 22.68 29.60
CA ALA A 1093 12.25 23.22 30.62
C ALA A 1093 13.55 22.41 30.65
N TYR A 1094 14.68 23.10 30.70
CA TYR A 1094 16.01 22.51 30.59
C TYR A 1094 16.89 22.96 31.76
N GLY A 1095 17.80 22.07 32.16
CA GLY A 1095 18.88 22.38 33.09
C GLY A 1095 20.22 22.62 32.37
N PRO A 1096 21.21 23.16 33.11
CA PRO A 1096 22.54 23.49 32.60
C PRO A 1096 23.38 22.31 32.13
#